data_AF-A0A3R7YQV3-F1
#
_entry.id   AF-A0A3R7YQV3-F1
#
_cell.length_a   1.000
_cell.length_b   1.000
_cell.length_c   1.000
_cell.angle_alpha   90.00
_cell.angle_beta   90.00
_cell.angle_gamma   90.00
#
_symmetry.space_group_name_H-M   'P 1'
#
loop_
_entity.id
_entity.type
_entity.pdbx_description
1 polymer ?
#
loop_
_entity_poly.entity_id
_entity_poly.type
_entity_poly.pdbx_seq_one_letter_code
_entity_poly.pdbx_strand_id
1 'polypeptide(L)'
;MNELQRNEEAVSAAIATVLLFGGVLSIISIMMVTMIPVIEELEGSVERHDMAAQMTQFNQQTTTLAEKGMPGDVVTQEFVPVDGSLEWDAMRSGMWYSSTWEEGHSFRIRDVIDFDDELQLRHPESTTSSVCFSDMRLGPDRPFHYTAPSWANSVILTTKPGLSFPLGPITLDLLQDGVLAQTAELFVDDITQWDLDGDNYKIESTQELEVYWLKNGNGSSEIQASDAGANGKGRSWALPLPQGIVNLNIVSDQLIMVNGNGQFGSFTEVAVPSGLVNVETSWSKSLTLASPQVVHLTTTADAQLMVSLDAIEGATAWKSDSGALHGTSFIPPSQPGYLVLTNPNTVSATATWRGNGITVAAMSSDRVQWPPSGIDGAASLNSDVPIGIQWQSNAETNGVFQIGAADTGMESGKQFQISTTHSLDINVRANGAQTILNASNLISNNTVLEQGASLEMAVENEDIYLNTTEGYGMYTTAMNGTRGLIQAMHDGQRRCVSVDVTASGWVDLKMPWESMGGRSIIDMQTAWQTGSYPASVHMQMYGMVVEEPYTPIGSAWIMQISRFTYSFESSVTGMEVAMTGGAVVTNHPEFNPTVIVSPADRGGPGPRFAATIPSLHPTSDSATGSGKLSMEVTLSKRTSLASDIAYEVRRGWAEPYGEAIALTSTDGLESSLDWTIYPGRLDLLSDYVGWVPDPGFGTSESIWHTAGEPIQFSLQISSLDAYVAEVIG
;
A
#
# COMPACT_ATOMS: atom_id res chain seq x y z
N MET A 1 -60.37 43.59 74.91
CA MET A 1 -59.86 43.65 73.53
C MET A 1 -58.68 44.60 73.54
N ASN A 2 -57.46 44.07 73.50
CA ASN A 2 -56.27 44.87 73.22
C ASN A 2 -56.09 44.90 71.70
N GLU A 3 -56.27 46.06 71.09
CA GLU A 3 -55.88 46.25 69.68
C GLU A 3 -54.35 46.25 69.60
N LEU A 4 -53.79 45.26 68.91
CA LEU A 4 -52.42 45.27 68.43
C LEU A 4 -52.28 46.43 67.43
N GLN A 5 -51.70 47.55 67.86
CA GLN A 5 -51.25 48.59 66.94
C GLN A 5 -50.15 48.02 66.04
N ARG A 6 -50.47 47.87 64.76
CA ARG A 6 -49.53 47.46 63.72
C ARG A 6 -48.55 48.62 63.49
N ASN A 7 -47.28 48.41 63.83
CA ASN A 7 -46.23 49.42 63.70
C ASN A 7 -45.83 49.54 62.22
N GLU A 8 -46.43 50.48 61.49
CA GLU A 8 -46.23 50.67 60.04
C GLU A 8 -44.77 51.03 59.68
N GLU A 9 -44.03 51.69 60.59
CA GLU A 9 -42.60 51.95 60.40
C GLU A 9 -41.76 50.66 60.42
N ALA A 10 -42.10 49.69 61.27
CA ALA A 10 -41.41 48.40 61.32
C ALA A 10 -41.68 47.55 60.06
N VAL A 11 -42.87 47.66 59.48
CA VAL A 11 -43.25 47.00 58.22
C VAL A 11 -42.55 47.65 57.03
N SER A 12 -42.48 48.98 56.98
CA SER A 12 -41.78 49.74 55.94
C SER A 12 -40.27 49.47 55.96
N ALA A 13 -39.67 49.45 57.15
CA ALA A 13 -38.27 49.10 57.33
C ALA A 13 -37.99 47.66 56.86
N ALA A 14 -38.83 46.68 57.23
CA ALA A 14 -38.68 45.29 56.77
C ALA A 14 -38.80 45.15 55.24
N ILE A 15 -39.75 45.84 54.61
CA ILE A 15 -39.92 45.85 53.14
C ILE A 15 -38.70 46.48 52.46
N ALA A 16 -38.18 47.58 53.00
CA ALA A 16 -36.98 48.23 52.49
C ALA A 16 -35.76 47.29 52.56
N THR A 17 -35.56 46.56 53.67
CA THR A 17 -34.46 45.59 53.79
C THR A 17 -34.59 44.44 52.80
N VAL A 18 -35.81 43.92 52.59
CA VAL A 18 -36.06 42.84 51.61
C VAL A 18 -35.83 43.31 50.18
N LEU A 19 -36.24 44.54 49.82
CA LEU A 19 -35.99 45.12 48.51
C LEU A 19 -34.50 45.37 48.26
N LEU A 20 -33.76 45.78 49.29
CA LEU A 20 -32.32 45.99 49.22
C LEU A 20 -31.58 44.65 49.04
N PHE A 21 -31.96 43.60 49.78
CA PHE A 21 -31.44 42.25 49.57
C PHE A 21 -31.82 41.67 48.20
N GLY A 22 -33.04 41.89 47.74
CA GLY A 22 -33.49 41.47 46.41
C GLY A 22 -32.74 42.18 45.27
N GLY A 23 -32.45 43.48 45.44
CA GLY A 23 -31.64 44.26 44.49
C GLY A 23 -30.17 43.84 44.47
N VAL A 24 -29.59 43.49 45.62
CA VAL A 24 -28.22 42.95 45.67
C VAL A 24 -28.15 41.54 45.05
N LEU A 25 -29.13 40.67 45.34
CA LEU A 25 -29.22 39.34 44.74
C LEU A 25 -29.41 39.40 43.22
N SER A 26 -30.21 40.35 42.70
CA SER A 26 -30.38 40.51 41.26
C SER A 26 -29.11 41.02 40.58
N ILE A 27 -28.36 41.94 41.19
CA ILE A 27 -27.07 42.40 40.68
C ILE A 27 -26.04 41.27 40.68
N ILE A 28 -25.94 40.50 41.77
CA ILE A 28 -25.02 39.35 41.84
C ILE A 28 -25.42 38.27 40.83
N SER A 29 -26.72 38.01 40.65
CA SER A 29 -27.21 37.04 39.67
C SER A 29 -26.89 37.48 38.24
N ILE A 30 -27.08 38.76 37.91
CA ILE A 30 -26.73 39.32 36.59
C ILE A 30 -25.21 39.27 36.39
N MET A 31 -24.42 39.63 37.40
CA MET A 31 -22.95 39.56 37.33
C MET A 31 -22.46 38.12 37.15
N MET A 32 -23.01 37.15 37.88
CA MET A 32 -22.69 35.72 37.71
C MET A 32 -23.04 35.25 36.29
N VAL A 33 -24.23 35.56 35.78
CA VAL A 33 -24.63 35.18 34.41
C VAL A 33 -23.70 35.78 33.34
N THR A 34 -23.12 36.96 33.58
CA THR A 34 -22.16 37.58 32.65
C THR A 34 -20.71 37.13 32.84
N MET A 35 -20.31 36.72 34.05
CA MET A 35 -18.93 36.31 34.34
C MET A 35 -18.69 34.81 34.10
N ILE A 36 -19.70 33.96 34.30
CA ILE A 36 -19.57 32.50 34.10
C ILE A 36 -19.05 32.16 32.69
N PRO A 37 -19.60 32.71 31.59
CA PRO A 37 -19.10 32.39 30.25
C PRO A 37 -17.64 32.82 30.01
N VAL A 38 -17.20 33.92 30.64
CA VAL A 38 -15.82 34.41 30.52
C VAL A 38 -14.86 33.54 31.33
N ILE A 39 -15.30 33.03 32.48
CA ILE A 39 -14.53 32.10 33.29
C ILE A 39 -14.37 30.78 32.55
N GLU A 40 -15.46 30.24 31.99
CA GLU A 40 -15.44 29.00 31.18
C GLU A 40 -14.55 29.14 29.93
N GLU A 41 -14.53 30.32 29.29
CA GLU A 41 -13.64 30.59 28.15
C GLU A 41 -12.15 30.65 28.56
N LEU A 42 -11.85 31.31 29.69
CA LEU A 42 -10.48 31.39 30.21
C LEU A 42 -9.97 30.04 30.69
N GLU A 43 -10.83 29.26 31.36
CA GLU A 43 -10.54 27.89 31.79
C GLU A 43 -10.29 26.99 30.60
N GLY A 44 -11.20 26.98 29.61
CA GLY A 44 -11.01 26.23 28.38
C GLY A 44 -9.79 26.67 27.55
N SER A 45 -9.36 27.93 27.64
CA SER A 45 -8.10 28.38 27.01
C SER A 45 -6.86 27.86 27.73
N VAL A 46 -6.90 27.73 29.05
CA VAL A 46 -5.78 27.17 29.84
C VAL A 46 -5.67 25.68 29.60
N GLU A 47 -6.78 24.95 29.65
CA GLU A 47 -6.80 23.50 29.39
C GLU A 47 -6.29 23.16 27.99
N ARG A 48 -6.76 23.90 26.97
CA ARG A 48 -6.27 23.74 25.60
C ARG A 48 -4.77 23.99 25.49
N HIS A 49 -4.25 25.03 26.14
CA HIS A 49 -2.84 25.37 26.07
C HIS A 49 -1.96 24.30 26.73
N ASP A 50 -2.37 23.82 27.90
CA ASP A 50 -1.66 22.75 28.61
C ASP A 50 -1.68 21.45 27.81
N MET A 51 -2.86 21.02 27.35
CA MET A 51 -2.97 19.81 26.55
C MET A 51 -2.25 19.93 25.20
N ALA A 52 -2.30 21.10 24.54
CA ALA A 52 -1.54 21.35 23.31
C ALA A 52 -0.03 21.21 23.54
N ALA A 53 0.49 21.69 24.68
CA ALA A 53 1.90 21.54 25.03
C ALA A 53 2.26 20.06 25.28
N GLN A 54 1.44 19.34 26.05
CA GLN A 54 1.62 17.89 26.28
C GLN A 54 1.59 17.11 24.97
N MET A 55 0.63 17.38 24.09
CA MET A 55 0.49 16.71 22.80
C MET A 55 1.62 17.05 21.82
N THR A 56 2.10 18.31 21.85
CA THR A 56 3.27 18.73 21.06
C THR A 56 4.53 17.99 21.48
N GLN A 57 4.76 17.87 22.79
CA GLN A 57 5.88 17.09 23.32
C GLN A 57 5.78 15.63 22.90
N PHE A 58 4.59 15.04 23.02
CA PHE A 58 4.33 13.65 22.64
C PHE A 58 4.58 13.42 21.14
N ASN A 59 4.11 14.35 20.29
CA ASN A 59 4.34 14.30 18.84
C ASN A 59 5.83 14.36 18.48
N GLN A 60 6.61 15.21 19.14
CA GLN A 60 8.06 15.28 18.91
C GLN A 60 8.77 13.98 19.32
N GLN A 61 8.36 13.38 20.43
CA GLN A 61 8.90 12.13 20.92
C GLN A 61 8.57 10.95 20.00
N THR A 62 7.31 10.80 19.61
CA THR A 62 6.86 9.74 18.69
C THR A 62 7.47 9.90 17.30
N THR A 63 7.60 11.12 16.79
CA THR A 63 8.33 11.38 15.54
C THR A 63 9.80 10.99 15.64
N THR A 64 10.46 11.36 16.74
CA THR A 64 11.88 11.00 16.96
C THR A 64 12.06 9.49 17.04
N LEU A 65 11.15 8.80 17.75
CA LEU A 65 11.11 7.34 17.82
C LEU A 65 10.88 6.73 16.44
N ALA A 66 9.91 7.23 15.68
CA ALA A 66 9.60 6.75 14.34
C ALA A 66 10.78 6.89 13.37
N GLU A 67 11.53 8.00 13.43
CA GLU A 67 12.63 8.29 12.51
C GLU A 67 13.98 7.65 12.89
N LYS A 68 14.30 7.62 14.19
CA LYS A 68 15.64 7.26 14.70
C LYS A 68 15.64 6.06 15.61
N GLY A 69 14.48 5.66 16.13
CA GLY A 69 14.35 4.49 16.99
C GLY A 69 14.65 3.19 16.26
N MET A 70 14.98 2.19 17.05
CA MET A 70 15.07 0.79 16.68
C MET A 70 13.79 0.06 17.15
N PRO A 71 13.35 -1.00 16.45
CA PRO A 71 12.26 -1.84 16.95
C PRO A 71 12.49 -2.26 18.40
N GLY A 72 11.46 -2.13 19.23
CA GLY A 72 11.49 -2.33 20.68
C GLY A 72 11.90 -1.12 21.52
N ASP A 73 12.34 -0.02 20.91
CA ASP A 73 12.50 1.24 21.64
C ASP A 73 11.13 1.75 22.10
N VAL A 74 11.10 2.29 23.32
CA VAL A 74 9.88 2.72 24.01
C VAL A 74 10.00 4.18 24.42
N VAL A 75 8.89 4.91 24.30
CA VAL A 75 8.71 6.22 24.92
C VAL A 75 7.48 6.22 25.81
N THR A 76 7.59 6.78 27.00
CA THR A 76 6.48 6.95 27.94
C THR A 76 6.19 8.43 28.17
N GLN A 77 4.90 8.78 28.22
CA GLN A 77 4.43 10.10 28.58
C GLN A 77 3.15 10.00 29.42
N GLU A 78 3.11 10.77 30.50
CA GLU A 78 1.90 10.95 31.30
C GLU A 78 1.09 12.12 30.75
N PHE A 79 -0.21 11.89 30.56
CA PHE A 79 -1.20 12.91 30.26
C PHE A 79 -2.04 13.19 31.49
N VAL A 80 -2.18 14.47 31.80
CA VAL A 80 -3.02 14.94 32.91
C VAL A 80 -4.20 15.71 32.31
N PRO A 81 -5.30 15.01 31.97
CA PRO A 81 -6.55 15.69 31.65
C PRO A 81 -7.07 16.37 32.92
N VAL A 82 -7.51 17.63 32.78
CA VAL A 82 -8.09 18.42 33.88
C VAL A 82 -9.59 18.11 33.98
N ASP A 83 -10.44 18.70 33.12
CA ASP A 83 -11.88 18.38 33.09
C ASP A 83 -12.33 17.61 31.83
N GLY A 84 -11.49 17.55 30.79
CA GLY A 84 -11.77 16.80 29.55
C GLY A 84 -11.49 15.28 29.58
N SER A 85 -11.82 14.59 28.49
CA SER A 85 -11.53 13.17 28.26
C SER A 85 -10.55 12.95 27.10
N LEU A 86 -9.71 11.92 27.24
CA LEU A 86 -8.81 11.43 26.20
C LEU A 86 -9.40 10.17 25.56
N GLU A 87 -9.48 10.17 24.23
CA GLU A 87 -10.07 9.11 23.43
C GLU A 87 -9.27 8.83 22.16
N TRP A 88 -9.40 7.62 21.63
CA TRP A 88 -8.87 7.24 20.32
C TRP A 88 -9.98 7.32 19.27
N ASP A 89 -9.71 8.03 18.18
CA ASP A 89 -10.59 8.12 17.03
C ASP A 89 -9.90 7.51 15.80
N ALA A 90 -10.40 6.35 15.37
CA ALA A 90 -9.89 5.65 14.19
C ALA A 90 -10.65 6.00 12.90
N MET A 91 -11.69 6.84 12.98
CA MET A 91 -12.63 7.11 11.89
C MET A 91 -12.38 8.44 11.19
N ARG A 92 -11.98 9.47 11.94
CA ARG A 92 -11.85 10.84 11.43
C ARG A 92 -10.39 11.23 11.19
N SER A 93 -9.61 10.33 10.62
CA SER A 93 -8.17 10.54 10.49
C SER A 93 -7.53 9.65 9.44
N GLY A 94 -6.91 10.28 8.45
CA GLY A 94 -6.08 9.62 7.48
C GLY A 94 -5.25 10.62 6.71
N MET A 95 -4.24 10.10 6.02
CA MET A 95 -3.36 10.88 5.17
C MET A 95 -2.98 10.09 3.93
N TRP A 96 -2.58 10.79 2.88
CA TRP A 96 -2.08 10.15 1.68
C TRP A 96 -0.85 10.87 1.13
N TYR A 97 -0.03 10.10 0.44
CA TYR A 97 1.00 10.60 -0.48
C TYR A 97 0.69 10.10 -1.88
N SER A 98 0.93 10.92 -2.89
CA SER A 98 0.99 10.46 -4.28
C SER A 98 2.29 10.91 -4.93
N SER A 99 2.79 10.11 -5.86
CA SER A 99 3.98 10.43 -6.65
C SER A 99 3.80 10.04 -8.10
N THR A 100 4.47 10.75 -9.00
CA THR A 100 4.58 10.39 -10.41
C THR A 100 5.98 9.92 -10.77
N TRP A 101 6.05 8.92 -11.63
CA TRP A 101 7.28 8.27 -12.09
C TRP A 101 7.71 8.75 -13.48
N GLU A 102 6.88 9.55 -14.13
CA GLU A 102 7.08 10.06 -15.48
C GLU A 102 7.17 11.59 -15.51
N GLU A 103 8.06 12.10 -16.36
CA GLU A 103 8.32 13.55 -16.46
C GLU A 103 7.10 14.28 -17.02
N GLY A 104 6.66 15.34 -16.33
CA GLY A 104 5.55 16.18 -16.76
C GLY A 104 4.16 15.59 -16.48
N HIS A 105 4.06 14.43 -15.84
CA HIS A 105 2.79 13.83 -15.42
C HIS A 105 2.40 14.29 -13.99
N SER A 106 1.09 14.47 -13.76
CA SER A 106 0.51 14.76 -12.44
C SER A 106 -0.45 13.65 -12.02
N PHE A 107 -0.44 13.28 -10.74
CA PHE A 107 -1.36 12.28 -10.19
C PHE A 107 -2.03 12.76 -8.90
N ARG A 108 -3.35 12.99 -8.98
CA ARG A 108 -4.17 13.52 -7.88
C ARG A 108 -5.27 12.56 -7.49
N ILE A 109 -5.60 12.56 -6.21
CA ILE A 109 -6.62 11.68 -5.62
C ILE A 109 -7.51 12.49 -4.67
N ARG A 110 -8.80 12.16 -4.63
CA ARG A 110 -9.82 12.78 -3.77
C ARG A 110 -10.83 11.76 -3.29
N ASP A 111 -11.59 12.16 -2.28
CA ASP A 111 -12.59 11.32 -1.61
C ASP A 111 -11.98 9.97 -1.23
N VAL A 112 -10.77 10.05 -0.68
CA VAL A 112 -10.07 8.93 -0.06
C VAL A 112 -10.36 9.00 1.44
N ILE A 113 -10.32 7.86 2.12
CA ILE A 113 -10.43 7.74 3.60
C ILE A 113 -11.87 7.84 4.18
N ASP A 114 -12.91 7.94 3.37
CA ASP A 114 -14.32 7.95 3.82
C ASP A 114 -14.95 6.56 4.10
N PHE A 115 -14.16 5.49 3.91
CA PHE A 115 -14.56 4.07 4.02
C PHE A 115 -15.58 3.61 2.98
N ASP A 116 -15.90 4.45 2.01
CA ASP A 116 -16.68 4.05 0.85
C ASP A 116 -15.81 3.25 -0.13
N ASP A 117 -16.46 2.72 -1.17
CA ASP A 117 -15.80 1.98 -2.24
C ASP A 117 -15.60 2.84 -3.50
N GLU A 118 -15.84 4.15 -3.43
CA GLU A 118 -15.64 5.09 -4.54
C GLU A 118 -14.55 6.10 -4.18
N LEU A 119 -13.68 6.41 -5.14
CA LEU A 119 -12.69 7.47 -5.02
C LEU A 119 -12.55 8.21 -6.35
N GLN A 120 -11.98 9.40 -6.33
CA GLN A 120 -11.74 10.17 -7.54
C GLN A 120 -10.26 10.28 -7.85
N LEU A 121 -9.90 10.02 -9.11
CA LEU A 121 -8.55 10.22 -9.62
C LEU A 121 -8.52 11.28 -10.72
N ARG A 122 -7.38 11.94 -10.88
CA ARG A 122 -7.17 12.89 -11.97
C ARG A 122 -5.74 12.78 -12.52
N HIS A 123 -5.68 12.48 -13.81
CA HIS A 123 -4.46 12.41 -14.60
C HIS A 123 -4.74 12.88 -16.04
N PRO A 124 -4.45 14.15 -16.37
CA PRO A 124 -4.85 14.73 -17.66
C PRO A 124 -3.85 14.48 -18.81
N GLU A 125 -2.61 14.08 -18.53
CA GLU A 125 -1.53 14.09 -19.54
C GLU A 125 -1.56 12.90 -20.51
N SER A 126 -2.04 11.74 -20.07
CA SER A 126 -2.11 10.53 -20.91
C SER A 126 -3.34 9.68 -20.60
N THR A 127 -3.59 8.66 -21.41
CA THR A 127 -4.66 7.69 -21.16
C THR A 127 -4.30 6.83 -19.95
N THR A 128 -5.18 6.82 -18.95
CA THR A 128 -5.10 5.88 -17.83
C THR A 128 -5.70 4.55 -18.25
N SER A 129 -4.88 3.51 -18.32
CA SER A 129 -5.30 2.17 -18.73
C SER A 129 -5.92 1.42 -17.56
N SER A 130 -5.19 1.30 -16.45
CA SER A 130 -5.61 0.50 -15.29
C SER A 130 -5.05 1.04 -13.98
N VAL A 131 -5.71 0.69 -12.89
CA VAL A 131 -5.30 1.03 -11.52
C VAL A 131 -5.32 -0.23 -10.67
N CYS A 132 -4.20 -0.53 -10.03
CA CYS A 132 -4.04 -1.67 -9.14
C CYS A 132 -4.00 -1.24 -7.68
N PHE A 133 -4.81 -1.89 -6.85
CA PHE A 133 -4.88 -1.65 -5.42
C PHE A 133 -4.28 -2.82 -4.64
N SER A 134 -3.50 -2.51 -3.61
CA SER A 134 -2.94 -3.49 -2.69
C SER A 134 -3.20 -3.06 -1.24
N ASP A 135 -3.75 -3.96 -0.44
CA ASP A 135 -3.93 -3.76 1.00
C ASP A 135 -2.58 -3.84 1.72
N MET A 136 -2.14 -2.74 2.34
CA MET A 136 -0.85 -2.68 3.04
C MET A 136 -0.87 -3.31 4.43
N ARG A 137 -2.06 -3.63 4.98
CA ARG A 137 -2.26 -4.22 6.32
C ARG A 137 -1.40 -3.62 7.42
N LEU A 138 -1.35 -2.29 7.48
CA LEU A 138 -0.51 -1.58 8.45
C LEU A 138 -1.11 -1.67 9.86
N GLY A 139 -0.49 -2.39 10.79
CA GLY A 139 -0.85 -2.40 12.21
C GLY A 139 -0.80 -3.79 12.83
N PRO A 140 -0.75 -3.90 14.17
CA PRO A 140 -0.51 -5.17 14.88
C PRO A 140 -1.68 -6.16 14.75
N ASP A 141 -2.93 -5.68 14.78
CA ASP A 141 -4.14 -6.53 14.74
C ASP A 141 -4.63 -6.81 13.30
N ARG A 142 -3.73 -6.74 12.31
CA ARG A 142 -4.07 -6.82 10.87
C ARG A 142 -3.19 -7.89 10.20
N PRO A 143 -3.46 -9.19 10.43
CA PRO A 143 -2.60 -10.27 9.94
C PRO A 143 -2.61 -10.36 8.41
N PHE A 144 -1.50 -10.70 7.77
CA PHE A 144 -1.43 -11.03 6.35
C PHE A 144 -2.01 -12.42 6.08
N HIS A 145 -2.82 -12.52 5.03
CA HIS A 145 -3.50 -13.74 4.62
C HIS A 145 -2.97 -14.23 3.27
N TYR A 146 -2.59 -15.51 3.21
CA TYR A 146 -2.17 -16.19 1.98
C TYR A 146 -3.00 -17.45 1.78
N THR A 147 -3.86 -17.47 0.76
CA THR A 147 -4.69 -18.64 0.43
C THR A 147 -3.97 -19.59 -0.54
N ALA A 148 -3.72 -20.83 -0.12
CA ALA A 148 -3.01 -21.83 -0.90
C ALA A 148 -3.78 -22.22 -2.18
N PRO A 149 -3.12 -22.36 -3.34
CA PRO A 149 -3.67 -23.02 -4.52
C PRO A 149 -4.04 -24.48 -4.25
N SER A 150 -5.15 -24.96 -4.82
CA SER A 150 -5.55 -26.38 -4.79
C SER A 150 -4.49 -27.31 -5.38
N TRP A 151 -3.68 -26.82 -6.31
CA TRP A 151 -2.60 -27.59 -6.93
C TRP A 151 -1.32 -27.65 -6.10
N ALA A 152 -1.16 -26.78 -5.09
CA ALA A 152 0.06 -26.68 -4.31
C ALA A 152 0.08 -27.80 -3.26
N ASN A 153 1.18 -28.55 -3.20
CA ASN A 153 1.34 -29.65 -2.25
C ASN A 153 2.42 -29.39 -1.20
N SER A 154 3.21 -28.33 -1.38
CA SER A 154 4.09 -27.83 -0.34
C SER A 154 4.25 -26.33 -0.46
N VAL A 155 4.67 -25.74 0.65
CA VAL A 155 4.96 -24.32 0.76
C VAL A 155 6.28 -24.14 1.47
N ILE A 156 7.09 -23.21 0.98
CA ILE A 156 8.29 -22.75 1.65
C ILE A 156 8.24 -21.24 1.77
N LEU A 157 8.57 -20.72 2.95
CA LEU A 157 8.39 -19.30 3.23
C LEU A 157 9.43 -18.77 4.21
N THR A 158 9.61 -17.45 4.16
CA THR A 158 10.42 -16.68 5.11
C THR A 158 9.83 -15.28 5.28
N THR A 159 10.41 -14.49 6.17
CA THR A 159 10.03 -13.11 6.43
C THR A 159 10.44 -12.22 5.27
N LYS A 160 9.54 -11.37 4.76
CA LYS A 160 9.92 -10.40 3.74
C LYS A 160 10.89 -9.37 4.34
N PRO A 161 12.05 -9.10 3.72
CA PRO A 161 13.02 -8.18 4.29
C PRO A 161 12.45 -6.76 4.36
N GLY A 162 12.65 -6.10 5.51
CA GLY A 162 12.26 -4.71 5.75
C GLY A 162 13.45 -3.84 6.15
N LEU A 163 13.23 -2.53 6.33
CA LEU A 163 14.27 -1.62 6.85
C LEU A 163 14.65 -1.94 8.29
N SER A 164 13.66 -2.43 9.06
CA SER A 164 13.89 -2.94 10.40
C SER A 164 13.01 -4.17 10.64
N PHE A 165 13.53 -5.08 11.45
CA PHE A 165 12.85 -6.32 11.82
C PHE A 165 12.32 -6.23 13.24
N PRO A 166 11.17 -6.85 13.53
CA PRO A 166 10.68 -6.93 14.91
C PRO A 166 11.71 -7.64 15.80
N LEU A 167 11.76 -7.31 17.09
CA LEU A 167 12.60 -8.02 18.06
C LEU A 167 12.05 -9.42 18.42
N GLY A 168 10.74 -9.61 18.27
CA GLY A 168 10.06 -10.87 18.58
C GLY A 168 9.91 -11.80 17.38
N PRO A 169 9.61 -13.09 17.61
CA PRO A 169 9.29 -14.01 16.53
C PRO A 169 8.03 -13.55 15.79
N ILE A 170 8.04 -13.74 14.47
CA ILE A 170 6.85 -13.59 13.64
C ILE A 170 6.04 -14.88 13.79
N THR A 171 4.85 -14.75 14.36
CA THR A 171 3.91 -15.86 14.55
C THR A 171 3.21 -16.17 13.23
N LEU A 172 3.23 -17.44 12.86
CA LEU A 172 2.55 -17.99 11.69
C LEU A 172 1.54 -19.03 12.11
N ASP A 173 0.32 -18.89 11.62
CA ASP A 173 -0.72 -19.88 11.80
C ASP A 173 -1.10 -20.48 10.45
N LEU A 174 -0.95 -21.80 10.32
CA LEU A 174 -1.47 -22.58 9.22
C LEU A 174 -2.87 -23.06 9.58
N LEU A 175 -3.86 -22.58 8.84
CA LEU A 175 -5.24 -22.97 8.96
C LEU A 175 -5.61 -23.97 7.86
N GLN A 176 -6.36 -25.01 8.21
CA GLN A 176 -6.99 -25.93 7.28
C GLN A 176 -8.50 -25.90 7.52
N ASP A 177 -9.28 -25.60 6.48
CA ASP A 177 -10.74 -25.41 6.58
C ASP A 177 -11.15 -24.42 7.71
N GLY A 178 -10.33 -23.40 7.94
CA GLY A 178 -10.51 -22.40 9.00
C GLY A 178 -10.18 -22.87 10.42
N VAL A 179 -9.65 -24.09 10.59
CA VAL A 179 -9.18 -24.63 11.88
C VAL A 179 -7.66 -24.57 11.95
N LEU A 180 -7.12 -24.13 13.07
CA LEU A 180 -5.68 -24.11 13.31
C LEU A 180 -5.09 -25.52 13.22
N ALA A 181 -4.26 -25.74 12.21
CA ALA A 181 -3.55 -26.99 11.97
C ALA A 181 -2.16 -26.98 12.62
N GLN A 182 -1.40 -25.89 12.42
CA GLN A 182 -0.04 -25.76 12.95
C GLN A 182 0.29 -24.28 13.21
N THR A 183 1.10 -24.03 14.23
CA THR A 183 1.72 -22.72 14.49
C THR A 183 3.23 -22.84 14.36
N ALA A 184 3.87 -21.81 13.81
CA ALA A 184 5.32 -21.66 13.76
C ALA A 184 5.75 -20.26 14.19
N GLU A 185 6.98 -20.16 14.67
CA GLU A 185 7.64 -18.90 15.00
C GLU A 185 8.84 -18.74 14.07
N LEU A 186 8.92 -17.60 13.39
CA LEU A 186 10.03 -17.27 12.48
C LEU A 186 10.83 -16.09 13.02
N PHE A 187 12.15 -16.24 13.08
CA PHE A 187 13.06 -15.10 13.15
C PHE A 187 13.53 -14.69 11.75
N VAL A 188 14.29 -13.60 11.69
CA VAL A 188 14.93 -13.14 10.45
C VAL A 188 15.84 -14.24 9.91
N ASP A 189 15.75 -14.49 8.60
CA ASP A 189 16.46 -15.54 7.87
C ASP A 189 16.11 -16.99 8.27
N ASP A 190 15.13 -17.18 9.14
CA ASP A 190 14.55 -18.51 9.35
C ASP A 190 13.65 -18.88 8.17
N ILE A 191 13.51 -20.19 7.98
CA ILE A 191 12.71 -20.77 6.91
C ILE A 191 11.75 -21.79 7.51
N THR A 192 10.50 -21.73 7.07
CA THR A 192 9.49 -22.73 7.41
C THR A 192 9.03 -23.41 6.13
N GLN A 193 8.88 -24.72 6.19
CA GLN A 193 8.35 -25.54 5.11
C GLN A 193 7.23 -26.43 5.65
N TRP A 194 6.11 -26.46 4.94
CA TRP A 194 4.99 -27.34 5.25
C TRP A 194 4.58 -28.14 4.02
N ASP A 195 4.22 -29.39 4.26
CA ASP A 195 3.57 -30.24 3.27
C ASP A 195 2.04 -30.07 3.42
N LEU A 196 1.35 -29.89 2.30
CA LEU A 196 -0.07 -29.58 2.22
C LEU A 196 -0.81 -30.85 1.77
N ASP A 197 -1.31 -31.61 2.73
CA ASP A 197 -2.05 -32.86 2.51
C ASP A 197 -3.58 -32.58 2.50
N GLY A 198 -4.08 -31.91 1.47
CA GLY A 198 -5.51 -31.62 1.31
C GLY A 198 -5.79 -30.27 0.64
N ASP A 199 -7.05 -29.87 0.64
CA ASP A 199 -7.52 -28.60 0.08
C ASP A 199 -7.69 -27.52 1.16
N ASN A 200 -7.83 -26.26 0.73
CA ASN A 200 -8.20 -25.10 1.58
C ASN A 200 -7.24 -24.78 2.73
N TYR A 201 -5.94 -24.74 2.44
CA TYR A 201 -4.96 -24.18 3.36
C TYR A 201 -4.89 -22.65 3.28
N LYS A 202 -4.77 -22.01 4.43
CA LYS A 202 -4.54 -20.56 4.55
C LYS A 202 -3.44 -20.30 5.56
N ILE A 203 -2.55 -19.37 5.25
CA ILE A 203 -1.49 -18.92 6.15
C ILE A 203 -1.87 -17.54 6.67
N GLU A 204 -1.90 -17.39 7.99
CA GLU A 204 -2.05 -16.10 8.66
C GLU A 204 -0.71 -15.72 9.31
N SER A 205 -0.28 -14.48 9.09
CA SER A 205 1.00 -13.99 9.62
C SER A 205 0.85 -12.59 10.18
N THR A 206 1.58 -12.27 11.25
CA THR A 206 1.65 -10.90 11.76
C THR A 206 2.46 -9.95 10.86
N GLN A 207 3.21 -10.47 9.89
CA GLN A 207 3.99 -9.67 8.95
C GLN A 207 3.90 -10.17 7.52
N GLU A 208 4.26 -9.30 6.58
CA GLU A 208 4.40 -9.69 5.18
C GLU A 208 5.53 -10.73 5.03
N LEU A 209 5.23 -11.80 4.31
CA LEU A 209 6.11 -12.93 4.06
C LEU A 209 6.48 -13.03 2.58
N GLU A 210 7.63 -13.65 2.34
CA GLU A 210 8.00 -14.18 1.05
C GLU A 210 7.58 -15.67 1.02
N VAL A 211 6.58 -16.02 0.21
CA VAL A 211 5.96 -17.36 0.20
C VAL A 211 6.01 -17.96 -1.19
N TYR A 212 6.53 -19.19 -1.31
CA TYR A 212 6.55 -19.94 -2.57
C TYR A 212 5.64 -21.16 -2.49
N TRP A 213 4.66 -21.21 -3.40
CA TRP A 213 3.81 -22.38 -3.61
C TRP A 213 4.49 -23.33 -4.57
N LEU A 214 4.61 -24.59 -4.16
CA LEU A 214 5.32 -25.63 -4.88
C LEU A 214 4.36 -26.75 -5.29
N LYS A 215 4.58 -27.29 -6.49
CA LYS A 215 3.98 -28.53 -6.97
C LYS A 215 5.07 -29.58 -7.13
N ASN A 216 5.08 -30.55 -6.23
CA ASN A 216 6.09 -31.61 -6.11
C ASN A 216 7.53 -31.10 -5.92
N GLY A 217 7.70 -29.91 -5.34
CA GLY A 217 9.02 -29.35 -4.98
C GLY A 217 9.89 -28.84 -6.14
N ASN A 218 9.41 -28.92 -7.38
CA ASN A 218 10.19 -28.56 -8.58
C ASN A 218 9.41 -27.60 -9.47
N GLY A 219 10.09 -26.73 -10.21
CA GLY A 219 9.47 -25.78 -11.13
C GLY A 219 10.35 -24.57 -11.41
N SER A 220 9.83 -23.65 -12.23
CA SER A 220 10.49 -22.38 -12.54
C SER A 220 9.51 -21.22 -12.39
N SER A 221 9.95 -20.10 -11.82
CA SER A 221 9.16 -18.87 -11.70
C SER A 221 10.02 -17.63 -11.87
N GLU A 222 9.46 -16.57 -12.43
CA GLU A 222 9.90 -15.20 -12.18
C GLU A 222 9.61 -14.86 -10.72
N ILE A 223 10.57 -14.22 -10.05
CA ILE A 223 10.47 -13.82 -8.64
C ILE A 223 10.70 -12.31 -8.56
N GLN A 224 9.73 -11.60 -7.99
CA GLN A 224 9.81 -10.16 -7.81
C GLN A 224 10.90 -9.78 -6.81
N ALA A 225 11.60 -8.68 -7.10
CA ALA A 225 12.57 -8.11 -6.19
C ALA A 225 11.88 -7.62 -4.90
N SER A 226 12.56 -7.79 -3.77
CA SER A 226 12.10 -7.30 -2.48
C SER A 226 12.06 -5.76 -2.41
N ASP A 227 12.89 -5.10 -3.21
CA ASP A 227 12.97 -3.65 -3.39
C ASP A 227 12.47 -3.19 -4.77
N ALA A 228 11.53 -3.93 -5.36
CA ALA A 228 11.00 -3.63 -6.68
C ALA A 228 10.49 -2.17 -6.80
N GLY A 229 10.94 -1.48 -7.84
CA GLY A 229 10.46 -0.16 -8.22
C GLY A 229 9.07 -0.21 -8.86
N ALA A 230 8.60 0.93 -9.37
CA ALA A 230 7.27 1.03 -9.97
C ALA A 230 7.08 0.12 -11.20
N ASN A 231 8.15 -0.14 -11.94
CA ASN A 231 8.21 -1.04 -13.10
C ASN A 231 8.39 -2.52 -12.73
N GLY A 232 8.38 -2.87 -11.44
CA GLY A 232 8.52 -4.26 -10.97
C GLY A 232 9.94 -4.84 -11.02
N LYS A 233 10.91 -4.15 -11.61
CA LYS A 233 12.34 -4.51 -11.56
C LYS A 233 12.92 -4.03 -10.23
N GLY A 234 13.96 -4.70 -9.74
CA GLY A 234 14.66 -4.26 -8.52
C GLY A 234 16.04 -4.87 -8.41
N ARG A 235 16.64 -4.75 -7.23
CA ARG A 235 18.07 -5.03 -7.03
C ARG A 235 18.34 -6.10 -6.00
N SER A 236 17.38 -6.40 -5.13
CA SER A 236 17.56 -7.30 -3.99
C SER A 236 16.47 -8.35 -3.94
N TRP A 237 16.85 -9.59 -3.63
CA TRP A 237 15.92 -10.70 -3.39
C TRP A 237 16.33 -11.46 -2.14
N ALA A 238 15.35 -11.79 -1.28
CA ALA A 238 15.51 -12.76 -0.20
C ALA A 238 14.72 -14.02 -0.57
N LEU A 239 15.42 -15.08 -0.98
CA LEU A 239 14.80 -16.27 -1.57
C LEU A 239 14.72 -17.42 -0.55
N PRO A 240 13.53 -17.83 -0.08
CA PRO A 240 13.37 -19.08 0.66
C PRO A 240 13.52 -20.27 -0.29
N LEU A 241 14.67 -20.95 -0.25
CA LEU A 241 14.98 -22.04 -1.18
C LEU A 241 15.07 -23.40 -0.45
N PRO A 242 14.50 -24.47 -1.04
CA PRO A 242 14.61 -25.82 -0.48
C PRO A 242 16.02 -26.37 -0.68
N GLN A 243 16.33 -27.49 -0.01
CA GLN A 243 17.53 -28.26 -0.32
C GLN A 243 17.51 -28.79 -1.76
N GLY A 244 18.67 -28.89 -2.40
CA GLY A 244 18.79 -29.40 -3.77
C GLY A 244 19.55 -28.46 -4.70
N ILE A 245 19.37 -28.64 -6.00
CA ILE A 245 19.98 -27.77 -7.03
C ILE A 245 19.04 -26.60 -7.28
N VAL A 246 19.57 -25.39 -7.34
CA VAL A 246 18.82 -24.18 -7.72
C VAL A 246 19.54 -23.50 -8.87
N ASN A 247 18.83 -23.21 -9.95
CA ASN A 247 19.34 -22.47 -11.09
C ASN A 247 18.76 -21.06 -11.06
N LEU A 248 19.63 -20.06 -11.11
CA LEU A 248 19.29 -18.65 -11.10
C LEU A 248 19.62 -18.08 -12.47
N ASN A 249 18.71 -17.30 -13.04
CA ASN A 249 18.94 -16.51 -14.24
C ASN A 249 18.49 -15.07 -14.00
N ILE A 250 19.41 -14.13 -14.11
CA ILE A 250 19.14 -12.70 -13.96
C ILE A 250 19.33 -12.03 -15.31
N VAL A 251 18.41 -11.14 -15.67
CA VAL A 251 18.50 -10.32 -16.88
C VAL A 251 18.29 -8.84 -16.55
N SER A 252 19.04 -7.97 -17.24
CA SER A 252 19.03 -6.52 -17.05
C SER A 252 19.45 -5.82 -18.34
N ASP A 253 18.93 -4.61 -18.55
CA ASP A 253 19.31 -3.68 -19.62
C ASP A 253 20.69 -3.02 -19.36
N GLN A 254 21.21 -3.15 -18.15
CA GLN A 254 22.49 -2.57 -17.75
C GLN A 254 23.52 -3.64 -17.37
N LEU A 255 24.77 -3.20 -17.21
CA LEU A 255 25.82 -4.04 -16.61
C LEU A 255 25.48 -4.31 -15.15
N ILE A 256 25.55 -5.58 -14.74
CA ILE A 256 25.23 -5.98 -13.37
C ILE A 256 26.41 -6.70 -12.72
N MET A 257 26.67 -6.35 -11.46
CA MET A 257 27.44 -7.18 -10.54
C MET A 257 26.45 -7.90 -9.62
N VAL A 258 26.51 -9.22 -9.58
CA VAL A 258 25.64 -10.08 -8.77
C VAL A 258 26.42 -10.54 -7.54
N ASN A 259 25.89 -10.23 -6.36
CA ASN A 259 26.37 -10.76 -5.10
C ASN A 259 25.34 -11.72 -4.53
N GLY A 260 25.77 -12.90 -4.10
CA GLY A 260 24.91 -13.85 -3.41
C GLY A 260 25.53 -14.29 -2.09
N ASN A 261 24.71 -14.44 -1.06
CA ASN A 261 25.11 -14.98 0.23
C ASN A 261 24.09 -16.01 0.76
N GLY A 262 24.57 -16.89 1.62
CA GLY A 262 23.76 -17.91 2.30
C GLY A 262 24.66 -18.85 3.12
N GLN A 263 24.09 -19.95 3.62
CA GLN A 263 24.84 -21.00 4.31
C GLN A 263 25.83 -21.72 3.38
N PHE A 264 25.59 -21.69 2.06
CA PHE A 264 26.54 -22.21 1.06
C PHE A 264 27.81 -21.34 0.90
N GLY A 265 27.87 -20.17 1.52
CA GLY A 265 28.96 -19.19 1.40
C GLY A 265 28.52 -17.91 0.69
N SER A 266 29.48 -17.19 0.11
CA SER A 266 29.21 -15.98 -0.68
C SER A 266 29.94 -16.00 -2.02
N PHE A 267 29.40 -15.26 -2.99
CA PHE A 267 30.04 -15.01 -4.28
C PHE A 267 29.76 -13.59 -4.76
N THR A 268 30.66 -13.12 -5.62
CA THR A 268 30.53 -11.86 -6.37
C THR A 268 30.96 -12.13 -7.79
N GLU A 269 30.07 -11.90 -8.75
CA GLU A 269 30.31 -12.12 -10.17
C GLU A 269 29.81 -10.91 -10.97
N VAL A 270 30.39 -10.69 -12.15
CA VAL A 270 30.03 -9.56 -13.02
C VAL A 270 29.53 -10.13 -14.33
N ALA A 271 28.38 -9.65 -14.78
CA ALA A 271 27.85 -9.89 -16.11
C ALA A 271 27.88 -8.59 -16.92
N VAL A 272 28.39 -8.69 -18.14
CA VAL A 272 28.54 -7.58 -19.06
C VAL A 272 27.55 -7.72 -20.21
N PRO A 273 27.02 -6.61 -20.75
CA PRO A 273 26.16 -6.66 -21.92
C PRO A 273 26.94 -7.18 -23.14
N SER A 274 26.23 -7.83 -24.04
CA SER A 274 26.81 -8.26 -25.31
C SER A 274 27.18 -7.06 -26.19
N GLY A 275 28.19 -7.20 -27.05
CA GLY A 275 28.47 -6.18 -28.08
C GLY A 275 27.47 -6.19 -29.25
N LEU A 276 26.43 -7.01 -29.18
CA LEU A 276 25.42 -7.20 -30.20
C LEU A 276 24.24 -6.25 -29.96
N VAL A 277 23.62 -5.77 -31.04
CA VAL A 277 22.41 -4.92 -30.95
C VAL A 277 21.22 -5.73 -30.43
N ASN A 278 20.43 -5.15 -29.53
CA ASN A 278 19.25 -5.76 -28.89
C ASN A 278 19.58 -7.04 -28.13
N VAL A 279 20.77 -7.09 -27.52
CA VAL A 279 21.19 -8.16 -26.62
C VAL A 279 21.70 -7.53 -25.34
N GLU A 280 20.85 -7.63 -24.33
CA GLU A 280 21.04 -7.10 -22.99
C GLU A 280 21.89 -8.06 -22.13
N THR A 281 22.11 -7.67 -20.88
CA THR A 281 22.93 -8.43 -19.95
C THR A 281 22.17 -9.63 -19.40
N SER A 282 22.84 -10.79 -19.35
CA SER A 282 22.34 -11.98 -18.68
C SER A 282 23.39 -12.58 -17.76
N TRP A 283 22.96 -13.08 -16.61
CA TRP A 283 23.78 -13.85 -15.68
C TRP A 283 23.07 -15.15 -15.33
N SER A 284 23.81 -16.26 -15.23
CA SER A 284 23.24 -17.55 -14.81
C SER A 284 24.18 -18.30 -13.89
N LYS A 285 23.63 -18.94 -12.85
CA LYS A 285 24.40 -19.77 -11.92
C LYS A 285 23.56 -20.89 -11.33
N SER A 286 24.18 -22.06 -11.22
CA SER A 286 23.62 -23.20 -10.49
C SER A 286 24.26 -23.27 -9.10
N LEU A 287 23.42 -23.30 -8.07
CA LEU A 287 23.79 -23.49 -6.67
C LEU A 287 23.35 -24.89 -6.23
N THR A 288 24.09 -25.48 -5.29
CA THR A 288 23.69 -26.73 -4.63
C THR A 288 23.57 -26.46 -3.13
N LEU A 289 22.35 -26.55 -2.63
CA LEU A 289 21.99 -26.26 -1.25
C LEU A 289 21.87 -27.57 -0.46
N ALA A 290 22.67 -27.71 0.60
CA ALA A 290 22.68 -28.92 1.44
C ALA A 290 21.50 -29.00 2.43
N SER A 291 20.87 -27.86 2.71
CA SER A 291 19.72 -27.69 3.60
C SER A 291 18.87 -26.51 3.10
N PRO A 292 17.56 -26.48 3.42
CA PRO A 292 16.72 -25.32 3.17
C PRO A 292 17.29 -24.09 3.87
N GLN A 293 17.29 -22.94 3.19
CA GLN A 293 17.85 -21.69 3.69
C GLN A 293 17.32 -20.49 2.91
N VAL A 294 17.46 -19.30 3.50
CA VAL A 294 17.27 -18.04 2.78
C VAL A 294 18.55 -17.67 2.04
N VAL A 295 18.43 -17.38 0.75
CA VAL A 295 19.53 -16.91 -0.09
C VAL A 295 19.29 -15.46 -0.44
N HIS A 296 20.18 -14.56 -0.02
CA HIS A 296 20.09 -13.16 -0.43
C HIS A 296 20.91 -12.93 -1.70
N LEU A 297 20.25 -12.39 -2.71
CA LEU A 297 20.87 -11.96 -3.95
C LEU A 297 20.74 -10.44 -4.05
N THR A 298 21.82 -9.77 -4.43
CA THR A 298 21.83 -8.34 -4.71
C THR A 298 22.54 -8.03 -6.02
N THR A 299 22.07 -6.99 -6.70
CA THR A 299 22.61 -6.52 -7.98
C THR A 299 22.89 -5.02 -7.94
N THR A 300 23.73 -4.53 -8.85
CA THR A 300 24.08 -3.10 -8.92
C THR A 300 23.10 -2.24 -9.73
N ALA A 301 22.25 -2.86 -10.53
CA ALA A 301 21.24 -2.20 -11.35
C ALA A 301 19.95 -3.03 -11.36
N ASP A 302 18.84 -2.42 -11.76
CA ASP A 302 17.53 -3.06 -11.73
C ASP A 302 17.48 -4.24 -12.72
N ALA A 303 16.95 -5.37 -12.24
CA ALA A 303 16.95 -6.62 -12.98
C ALA A 303 15.70 -7.46 -12.66
N GLN A 304 15.47 -8.48 -13.50
CA GLN A 304 14.47 -9.52 -13.29
C GLN A 304 15.17 -10.85 -13.02
N LEU A 305 14.59 -11.67 -12.14
CA LEU A 305 15.14 -12.95 -11.71
C LEU A 305 14.19 -14.09 -12.04
N MET A 306 14.70 -15.10 -12.73
CA MET A 306 14.08 -16.41 -12.86
C MET A 306 14.79 -17.40 -11.93
N VAL A 307 14.00 -18.12 -11.13
CA VAL A 307 14.46 -19.21 -10.27
C VAL A 307 13.91 -20.53 -10.80
N SER A 308 14.77 -21.53 -10.95
CA SER A 308 14.39 -22.90 -11.27
C SER A 308 14.92 -23.89 -10.24
N LEU A 309 14.05 -24.76 -9.73
CA LEU A 309 14.38 -25.76 -8.72
C LEU A 309 14.67 -27.12 -9.37
N ASP A 310 15.74 -27.77 -8.91
CA ASP A 310 16.31 -29.05 -9.35
C ASP A 310 16.90 -29.02 -10.77
N ALA A 311 16.08 -28.68 -11.76
CA ALA A 311 16.46 -28.56 -13.17
C ALA A 311 15.88 -27.29 -13.79
N ILE A 312 16.41 -26.87 -14.94
CA ILE A 312 15.84 -25.75 -15.74
C ILE A 312 14.60 -26.28 -16.48
N GLU A 313 13.56 -26.52 -15.70
CA GLU A 313 12.31 -27.10 -16.17
C GLU A 313 11.13 -26.42 -15.49
N GLY A 314 10.05 -26.22 -16.24
CA GLY A 314 8.90 -25.47 -15.76
C GLY A 314 8.31 -24.58 -16.84
N ALA A 315 7.36 -23.76 -16.41
CA ALA A 315 6.85 -22.64 -17.17
C ALA A 315 6.61 -21.48 -16.22
N THR A 316 6.83 -20.26 -16.70
CA THR A 316 6.57 -19.03 -15.93
C THR A 316 6.10 -17.92 -16.87
N ALA A 317 5.25 -17.05 -16.37
CA ALA A 317 4.90 -15.82 -17.07
C ALA A 317 6.06 -14.84 -16.92
N TRP A 318 6.34 -14.08 -17.97
CA TRP A 318 7.42 -13.12 -17.99
C TRP A 318 6.85 -11.70 -18.10
N LYS A 319 7.16 -10.86 -17.13
CA LYS A 319 6.67 -9.48 -17.07
C LYS A 319 7.40 -8.60 -18.08
N SER A 320 6.68 -7.63 -18.65
CA SER A 320 7.23 -6.59 -19.52
C SER A 320 8.26 -5.73 -18.79
N ASP A 321 8.96 -4.88 -19.53
CA ASP A 321 9.88 -3.92 -18.94
C ASP A 321 9.18 -2.89 -18.04
N SER A 322 7.85 -2.74 -18.19
CA SER A 322 6.99 -1.93 -17.32
C SER A 322 6.41 -2.68 -16.11
N GLY A 323 6.68 -3.98 -15.97
CA GLY A 323 6.23 -4.82 -14.85
C GLY A 323 4.83 -5.41 -15.01
N ALA A 324 4.19 -5.20 -16.16
CA ALA A 324 2.88 -5.76 -16.50
C ALA A 324 3.00 -7.18 -17.10
N LEU A 325 1.93 -7.97 -17.07
CA LEU A 325 1.90 -9.28 -17.74
C LEU A 325 1.67 -9.15 -19.25
N HIS A 326 0.99 -8.08 -19.67
CA HIS A 326 0.90 -7.68 -21.07
C HIS A 326 1.69 -6.39 -21.29
N GLY A 327 2.45 -6.33 -22.36
CA GLY A 327 3.28 -5.17 -22.68
C GLY A 327 3.82 -5.22 -24.10
N THR A 328 4.58 -4.20 -24.48
CA THR A 328 5.19 -4.10 -25.82
C THR A 328 6.68 -4.36 -25.80
N SER A 329 7.35 -4.21 -24.66
CA SER A 329 8.80 -4.42 -24.50
C SER A 329 9.12 -5.46 -23.42
N PHE A 330 10.07 -6.35 -23.72
CA PHE A 330 10.47 -7.43 -22.83
C PHE A 330 11.96 -7.77 -22.96
N ILE A 331 12.55 -8.22 -21.85
CA ILE A 331 13.85 -8.90 -21.80
C ILE A 331 13.64 -10.32 -21.25
N PRO A 332 13.23 -11.31 -22.08
CA PRO A 332 12.99 -12.68 -21.61
C PRO A 332 14.26 -13.37 -21.08
N PRO A 333 14.11 -14.43 -20.27
CA PRO A 333 15.25 -15.13 -19.68
C PRO A 333 16.17 -15.72 -20.76
N SER A 334 17.47 -15.75 -20.49
CA SER A 334 18.47 -16.29 -21.43
C SER A 334 18.55 -17.83 -21.39
N GLN A 335 17.54 -18.50 -20.83
CA GLN A 335 17.49 -19.94 -20.64
C GLN A 335 16.90 -20.67 -21.87
N PRO A 336 17.46 -21.83 -22.25
CA PRO A 336 16.96 -22.60 -23.40
C PRO A 336 15.55 -23.12 -23.12
N GLY A 337 14.67 -22.98 -24.13
CA GLY A 337 13.28 -23.39 -24.06
C GLY A 337 12.47 -22.82 -25.23
N TYR A 338 11.23 -22.46 -24.93
CA TYR A 338 10.30 -21.81 -25.86
C TYR A 338 9.66 -20.62 -25.19
N LEU A 339 9.46 -19.55 -25.95
CA LEU A 339 8.52 -18.50 -25.58
C LEU A 339 7.17 -18.78 -26.23
N VAL A 340 6.11 -18.69 -25.44
CA VAL A 340 4.73 -18.64 -25.92
C VAL A 340 4.31 -17.17 -25.87
N LEU A 341 3.97 -16.64 -27.04
CA LEU A 341 3.52 -15.27 -27.23
C LEU A 341 2.00 -15.30 -27.38
N THR A 342 1.30 -14.69 -26.43
CA THR A 342 -0.15 -14.66 -26.40
C THR A 342 -0.63 -13.28 -26.81
N ASN A 343 -1.45 -13.19 -27.85
CA ASN A 343 -2.05 -11.94 -28.28
C ASN A 343 -3.51 -11.85 -27.81
N PRO A 344 -3.81 -11.07 -26.74
CA PRO A 344 -5.18 -10.91 -26.25
C PRO A 344 -6.02 -9.98 -27.13
N ASN A 345 -5.41 -9.27 -28.09
CA ASN A 345 -6.08 -8.22 -28.87
C ASN A 345 -6.89 -8.79 -30.04
N THR A 346 -7.81 -7.96 -30.55
CA THR A 346 -8.62 -8.25 -31.74
C THR A 346 -7.90 -8.00 -33.07
N VAL A 347 -6.67 -7.49 -33.01
CA VAL A 347 -5.78 -7.27 -34.16
C VAL A 347 -4.55 -8.17 -34.06
N SER A 348 -3.91 -8.49 -35.19
CA SER A 348 -2.67 -9.25 -35.19
C SER A 348 -1.51 -8.44 -34.59
N ALA A 349 -0.64 -9.11 -33.85
CA ALA A 349 0.56 -8.53 -33.26
C ALA A 349 1.82 -8.99 -34.01
N THR A 350 2.80 -8.11 -34.18
CA THR A 350 4.10 -8.44 -34.77
C THR A 350 5.18 -8.31 -33.71
N ALA A 351 5.63 -9.44 -33.19
CA ALA A 351 6.75 -9.51 -32.25
C ALA A 351 8.06 -9.67 -33.01
N THR A 352 9.06 -8.86 -32.66
CA THR A 352 10.37 -8.82 -33.32
C THR A 352 11.51 -8.94 -32.32
N TRP A 353 12.57 -9.63 -32.71
CA TRP A 353 13.81 -9.77 -31.95
C TRP A 353 14.99 -9.94 -32.93
N ARG A 354 16.10 -9.24 -32.68
CA ARG A 354 17.36 -9.37 -33.45
C ARG A 354 17.19 -9.55 -34.98
N GLY A 355 16.40 -8.69 -35.62
CA GLY A 355 16.17 -8.71 -37.08
C GLY A 355 15.32 -9.87 -37.61
N ASN A 356 14.71 -10.66 -36.72
CA ASN A 356 13.69 -11.66 -37.01
C ASN A 356 12.37 -11.24 -36.33
N GLY A 357 11.29 -11.96 -36.61
CA GLY A 357 10.01 -11.74 -35.96
C GLY A 357 8.95 -12.76 -36.37
N ILE A 358 7.84 -12.73 -35.66
CA ILE A 358 6.66 -13.54 -35.91
C ILE A 358 5.41 -12.66 -35.82
N THR A 359 4.43 -12.94 -36.66
CA THR A 359 3.10 -12.33 -36.55
C THR A 359 2.19 -13.31 -35.84
N VAL A 360 1.67 -12.91 -34.68
CA VAL A 360 0.69 -13.66 -33.90
C VAL A 360 -0.70 -13.17 -34.29
N ALA A 361 -1.59 -14.09 -34.67
CA ALA A 361 -2.95 -13.71 -35.06
C ALA A 361 -3.73 -13.10 -33.87
N ALA A 362 -4.81 -12.38 -34.16
CA ALA A 362 -5.70 -11.85 -33.13
C ALA A 362 -6.24 -12.98 -32.24
N MET A 363 -6.32 -12.74 -30.93
CA MET A 363 -6.88 -13.67 -29.93
C MET A 363 -6.25 -15.07 -29.95
N SER A 364 -4.98 -15.18 -30.29
CA SER A 364 -4.28 -16.46 -30.46
C SER A 364 -2.91 -16.46 -29.78
N SER A 365 -2.34 -17.65 -29.63
CA SER A 365 -0.99 -17.84 -29.11
C SER A 365 -0.10 -18.54 -30.13
N ASP A 366 1.15 -18.09 -30.25
CA ASP A 366 2.17 -18.74 -31.06
C ASP A 366 3.42 -19.01 -30.23
N ARG A 367 4.25 -19.96 -30.69
CA ARG A 367 5.47 -20.36 -29.97
C ARG A 367 6.71 -20.12 -30.80
N VAL A 368 7.80 -19.77 -30.12
CA VAL A 368 9.12 -19.54 -30.73
C VAL A 368 10.18 -20.22 -29.88
N GLN A 369 11.17 -20.86 -30.53
CA GLN A 369 12.32 -21.41 -29.83
C GLN A 369 13.21 -20.29 -29.28
N TRP A 370 13.63 -20.41 -28.02
CA TRP A 370 14.35 -19.36 -27.31
C TRP A 370 15.54 -19.92 -26.49
N PRO A 371 16.64 -19.17 -26.29
CA PRO A 371 16.99 -17.95 -27.02
C PRO A 371 17.33 -18.22 -28.50
N PRO A 372 17.33 -17.19 -29.37
CA PRO A 372 17.81 -17.30 -30.73
C PRO A 372 19.24 -17.85 -30.81
N SER A 373 19.54 -18.71 -31.79
CA SER A 373 20.87 -19.33 -31.90
C SER A 373 21.99 -18.30 -32.09
N GLY A 374 23.11 -18.50 -31.39
CA GLY A 374 24.32 -17.68 -31.55
C GLY A 374 24.18 -16.27 -30.97
N ILE A 375 23.47 -16.13 -29.85
CA ILE A 375 23.57 -14.99 -28.94
C ILE A 375 24.27 -15.42 -27.65
N ASP A 376 24.97 -14.48 -27.05
CA ASP A 376 25.56 -14.57 -25.71
C ASP A 376 25.06 -13.34 -24.96
N GLY A 377 24.03 -13.52 -24.12
CA GLY A 377 23.23 -12.46 -23.50
C GLY A 377 21.71 -12.71 -23.54
N ALA A 378 20.92 -11.76 -23.04
CA ALA A 378 19.46 -11.79 -23.09
C ALA A 378 18.96 -10.99 -24.31
N ALA A 379 18.26 -11.61 -25.25
CA ALA A 379 17.72 -10.87 -26.40
C ALA A 379 16.48 -10.06 -25.99
N SER A 380 16.40 -8.79 -26.41
CA SER A 380 15.17 -8.00 -26.24
C SER A 380 14.13 -8.36 -27.30
N LEU A 381 12.86 -8.30 -26.89
CA LEU A 381 11.69 -8.58 -27.71
C LEU A 381 10.75 -7.37 -27.67
N ASN A 382 10.39 -6.88 -28.85
CA ASN A 382 9.47 -5.75 -29.00
C ASN A 382 8.26 -6.16 -29.85
N SER A 383 7.07 -5.70 -29.48
CA SER A 383 5.80 -5.91 -30.17
C SER A 383 5.15 -4.58 -30.53
N ASP A 384 4.39 -4.55 -31.62
CA ASP A 384 3.62 -3.38 -32.07
C ASP A 384 2.33 -3.16 -31.27
N VAL A 385 1.81 -4.21 -30.63
CA VAL A 385 0.66 -4.17 -29.71
C VAL A 385 0.97 -4.99 -28.45
N PRO A 386 0.26 -4.75 -27.32
CA PRO A 386 0.54 -5.46 -26.08
C PRO A 386 0.28 -6.96 -26.19
N ILE A 387 1.27 -7.77 -25.85
CA ILE A 387 1.19 -9.23 -25.83
C ILE A 387 1.63 -9.76 -24.47
N GLY A 388 1.24 -10.98 -24.13
CA GLY A 388 1.78 -11.71 -23.00
C GLY A 388 2.92 -12.62 -23.41
N ILE A 389 3.93 -12.76 -22.55
CA ILE A 389 5.04 -13.70 -22.75
C ILE A 389 5.03 -14.74 -21.63
N GLN A 390 5.13 -16.00 -22.03
CA GLN A 390 5.40 -17.12 -21.13
C GLN A 390 6.68 -17.82 -21.60
N TRP A 391 7.61 -18.07 -20.67
CA TRP A 391 8.72 -18.98 -20.90
C TRP A 391 8.35 -20.39 -20.47
N GLN A 392 8.74 -21.39 -21.24
CA GLN A 392 8.61 -22.80 -20.89
C GLN A 392 9.83 -23.59 -21.35
N SER A 393 10.26 -24.58 -20.57
CA SER A 393 11.48 -25.35 -20.86
C SER A 393 11.35 -26.28 -22.07
N ASN A 394 10.14 -26.79 -22.33
CA ASN A 394 9.87 -27.78 -23.37
C ASN A 394 8.80 -27.29 -24.36
N ALA A 395 8.63 -28.03 -25.46
CA ALA A 395 7.61 -27.69 -26.46
C ALA A 395 6.18 -27.82 -25.89
N GLU A 396 5.96 -28.78 -25.01
CA GLU A 396 4.73 -28.93 -24.23
C GLU A 396 4.89 -28.23 -22.89
N THR A 397 3.84 -27.55 -22.46
CA THR A 397 3.80 -26.82 -21.19
C THR A 397 3.81 -27.79 -20.02
N ASN A 398 4.77 -27.66 -19.10
CA ASN A 398 4.79 -28.39 -17.84
C ASN A 398 5.26 -27.43 -16.76
N GLY A 399 4.33 -26.92 -15.97
CA GLY A 399 4.55 -25.79 -15.08
C GLY A 399 3.25 -25.14 -14.64
N VAL A 400 3.40 -24.13 -13.78
CA VAL A 400 2.29 -23.29 -13.32
C VAL A 400 2.70 -21.84 -13.52
N PHE A 401 1.83 -21.03 -14.10
CA PHE A 401 2.10 -19.63 -14.40
C PHE A 401 0.81 -18.79 -14.36
N GLN A 402 0.97 -17.50 -14.10
CA GLN A 402 -0.15 -16.55 -14.10
C GLN A 402 -0.52 -16.16 -15.54
N ILE A 403 -1.81 -15.93 -15.78
CA ILE A 403 -2.29 -15.38 -17.05
C ILE A 403 -2.62 -13.91 -16.81
N GLY A 404 -2.19 -13.03 -17.71
CA GLY A 404 -2.52 -11.61 -17.66
C GLY A 404 -3.97 -11.35 -18.03
N ALA A 405 -4.60 -10.39 -17.36
CA ALA A 405 -5.92 -9.92 -17.72
C ALA A 405 -5.85 -9.07 -19.01
N ALA A 406 -6.77 -9.32 -19.93
CA ALA A 406 -6.82 -8.64 -21.23
C ALA A 406 -7.24 -7.16 -21.10
N ASP A 407 -8.04 -6.82 -20.09
CA ASP A 407 -8.52 -5.45 -19.84
C ASP A 407 -7.47 -4.59 -19.10
N THR A 408 -6.86 -5.13 -18.04
CA THR A 408 -5.93 -4.34 -17.21
C THR A 408 -4.46 -4.49 -17.61
N GLY A 409 -4.10 -5.56 -18.33
CA GLY A 409 -2.71 -5.94 -18.61
C GLY A 409 -1.94 -6.55 -17.43
N MET A 410 -2.61 -6.72 -16.29
CA MET A 410 -2.01 -7.06 -14.99
C MET A 410 -2.40 -8.47 -14.54
N GLU A 411 -2.01 -8.86 -13.32
CA GLU A 411 -2.31 -10.19 -12.75
C GLU A 411 -3.79 -10.42 -12.44
N SER A 412 -4.57 -9.34 -12.36
CA SER A 412 -6.02 -9.42 -12.18
C SER A 412 -6.79 -8.42 -13.05
N GLY A 413 -8.04 -8.76 -13.35
CA GLY A 413 -8.93 -7.93 -14.15
C GLY A 413 -10.27 -8.61 -14.36
N LYS A 414 -11.12 -8.09 -15.25
CA LYS A 414 -12.44 -8.68 -15.53
C LYS A 414 -12.44 -9.59 -16.75
N GLN A 415 -11.44 -9.48 -17.62
CA GLN A 415 -11.40 -10.20 -18.89
C GLN A 415 -10.10 -11.00 -19.03
N PHE A 416 -10.20 -12.27 -19.41
CA PHE A 416 -9.04 -13.11 -19.72
C PHE A 416 -9.26 -13.84 -21.03
N GLN A 417 -8.21 -13.90 -21.84
CA GLN A 417 -8.16 -14.66 -23.08
C GLN A 417 -7.12 -15.76 -22.93
N ILE A 418 -7.53 -17.00 -23.17
CA ILE A 418 -6.68 -18.18 -23.03
C ILE A 418 -6.75 -18.92 -24.36
N SER A 419 -5.60 -19.08 -25.02
CA SER A 419 -5.48 -19.85 -26.26
C SER A 419 -4.37 -20.87 -26.08
N THR A 420 -4.71 -22.16 -26.19
CA THR A 420 -3.77 -23.27 -26.02
C THR A 420 -3.98 -24.34 -27.09
N THR A 421 -2.88 -24.91 -27.59
CA THR A 421 -2.89 -26.08 -28.49
C THR A 421 -2.71 -27.40 -27.74
N HIS A 422 -2.57 -27.38 -26.42
CA HIS A 422 -2.40 -28.56 -25.56
C HIS A 422 -3.38 -28.52 -24.38
N SER A 423 -3.43 -29.59 -23.61
CA SER A 423 -4.18 -29.63 -22.36
C SER A 423 -3.62 -28.63 -21.33
N LEU A 424 -4.49 -27.84 -20.72
CA LEU A 424 -4.15 -26.87 -19.68
C LEU A 424 -5.30 -26.85 -18.66
N ASP A 425 -4.99 -26.97 -17.38
CA ASP A 425 -5.96 -26.73 -16.33
C ASP A 425 -5.87 -25.26 -15.91
N ILE A 426 -7.01 -24.61 -15.72
CA ILE A 426 -7.12 -23.20 -15.35
C ILE A 426 -7.75 -23.12 -13.97
N ASN A 427 -7.07 -22.49 -13.03
CA ASN A 427 -7.60 -22.14 -11.71
C ASN A 427 -7.95 -20.64 -11.70
N VAL A 428 -9.22 -20.34 -11.46
CA VAL A 428 -9.75 -18.97 -11.36
C VAL A 428 -10.13 -18.67 -9.92
N ARG A 429 -9.75 -17.49 -9.43
CA ARG A 429 -10.03 -17.01 -8.06
C ARG A 429 -10.65 -15.62 -8.10
N ALA A 430 -11.58 -15.33 -7.20
CA ALA A 430 -12.18 -14.01 -7.08
C ALA A 430 -11.16 -12.98 -6.56
N ASN A 431 -11.21 -11.77 -7.11
CA ASN A 431 -10.39 -10.62 -6.71
C ASN A 431 -11.15 -9.66 -5.78
N GLY A 432 -12.01 -10.19 -4.94
CA GLY A 432 -12.95 -9.42 -4.13
C GLY A 432 -13.91 -10.33 -3.38
N ALA A 433 -14.97 -9.76 -2.82
CA ALA A 433 -15.96 -10.53 -2.06
C ALA A 433 -16.68 -11.57 -2.95
N GLN A 434 -17.16 -11.15 -4.12
CA GLN A 434 -17.87 -12.00 -5.06
C GLN A 434 -17.58 -11.61 -6.52
N THR A 435 -17.44 -12.62 -7.38
CA THR A 435 -17.30 -12.47 -8.84
C THR A 435 -18.29 -13.38 -9.54
N ILE A 436 -19.11 -12.81 -10.43
CA ILE A 436 -20.01 -13.58 -11.30
C ILE A 436 -19.39 -13.60 -12.69
N LEU A 437 -19.03 -14.80 -13.17
CA LEU A 437 -18.29 -14.96 -14.42
C LEU A 437 -19.01 -15.84 -15.44
N ASN A 438 -18.72 -15.57 -16.70
CA ASN A 438 -19.02 -16.41 -17.86
C ASN A 438 -17.72 -16.94 -18.45
N ALA A 439 -17.69 -18.24 -18.74
CA ALA A 439 -16.62 -18.88 -19.50
C ALA A 439 -17.22 -19.53 -20.74
N SER A 440 -16.55 -19.41 -21.89
CA SER A 440 -17.04 -19.98 -23.15
C SER A 440 -17.22 -21.51 -23.13
N ASN A 441 -16.48 -22.22 -22.29
CA ASN A 441 -16.54 -23.68 -22.16
C ASN A 441 -17.47 -24.17 -21.00
N LEU A 442 -18.07 -23.27 -20.22
CA LEU A 442 -19.00 -23.67 -19.17
C LEU A 442 -20.43 -23.78 -19.71
N ILE A 443 -21.14 -24.83 -19.29
CA ILE A 443 -22.53 -25.11 -19.69
C ILE A 443 -23.50 -24.12 -19.04
N SER A 444 -23.16 -23.63 -17.84
CA SER A 444 -23.92 -22.61 -17.11
C SER A 444 -23.24 -21.26 -17.20
N ASN A 445 -23.98 -20.28 -17.71
CA ASN A 445 -23.62 -18.88 -17.56
C ASN A 445 -23.86 -18.43 -16.10
N ASN A 446 -23.12 -17.42 -15.65
CA ASN A 446 -23.16 -16.79 -14.33
C ASN A 446 -22.74 -17.73 -13.18
N THR A 447 -21.54 -18.31 -13.31
CA THR A 447 -20.91 -19.03 -12.19
C THR A 447 -20.54 -18.02 -11.10
N VAL A 448 -20.99 -18.26 -9.88
CA VAL A 448 -20.68 -17.41 -8.72
C VAL A 448 -19.42 -17.93 -8.05
N LEU A 449 -18.45 -17.04 -7.86
CA LEU A 449 -17.18 -17.30 -7.19
C LEU A 449 -17.03 -16.35 -6.01
N GLU A 450 -17.10 -16.88 -4.79
CA GLU A 450 -16.91 -16.12 -3.55
C GLU A 450 -15.42 -15.99 -3.20
N GLN A 451 -15.09 -15.04 -2.32
CA GLN A 451 -13.74 -14.88 -1.78
C GLN A 451 -13.23 -16.19 -1.16
N GLY A 452 -12.01 -16.59 -1.54
CA GLY A 452 -11.38 -17.82 -1.05
C GLY A 452 -11.82 -19.09 -1.80
N ALA A 453 -12.88 -19.04 -2.61
CA ALA A 453 -13.23 -20.12 -3.52
C ALA A 453 -12.36 -20.08 -4.78
N SER A 454 -12.14 -21.25 -5.39
CA SER A 454 -11.51 -21.35 -6.70
C SER A 454 -12.33 -22.24 -7.63
N LEU A 455 -12.27 -21.93 -8.91
CA LEU A 455 -12.89 -22.71 -9.98
C LEU A 455 -11.78 -23.32 -10.83
N GLU A 456 -11.83 -24.64 -11.00
CA GLU A 456 -10.94 -25.36 -11.91
C GLU A 456 -11.65 -25.71 -13.21
N MET A 457 -10.98 -25.47 -14.34
CA MET A 457 -11.47 -25.79 -15.68
C MET A 457 -10.37 -26.46 -16.49
N ALA A 458 -10.67 -27.62 -17.06
CA ALA A 458 -9.77 -28.28 -18.01
C ALA A 458 -10.02 -27.73 -19.42
N VAL A 459 -8.94 -27.39 -20.13
CA VAL A 459 -8.94 -26.77 -21.46
C VAL A 459 -8.11 -27.63 -22.39
N GLU A 460 -8.65 -28.03 -23.54
CA GLU A 460 -7.92 -28.86 -24.51
C GLU A 460 -8.11 -28.37 -25.94
N ASN A 461 -7.03 -27.81 -26.51
CA ASN A 461 -6.97 -27.37 -27.91
C ASN A 461 -8.16 -26.48 -28.32
N GLU A 462 -8.41 -25.44 -27.52
CA GLU A 462 -9.51 -24.51 -27.70
C GLU A 462 -9.13 -23.12 -27.18
N ASP A 463 -9.89 -22.12 -27.64
CA ASP A 463 -9.80 -20.75 -27.16
C ASP A 463 -10.90 -20.50 -26.12
N ILE A 464 -10.49 -20.12 -24.91
CA ILE A 464 -11.40 -19.77 -23.83
C ILE A 464 -11.37 -18.27 -23.57
N TYR A 465 -12.57 -17.72 -23.46
CA TYR A 465 -12.79 -16.35 -23.01
C TYR A 465 -13.49 -16.38 -21.65
N LEU A 466 -12.87 -15.72 -20.67
CA LEU A 466 -13.43 -15.52 -19.33
C LEU A 466 -13.80 -14.05 -19.17
N ASN A 467 -15.03 -13.80 -18.71
CA ASN A 467 -15.50 -12.44 -18.48
C ASN A 467 -16.35 -12.35 -17.22
N THR A 468 -16.01 -11.42 -16.33
CA THR A 468 -16.87 -11.02 -15.22
C THR A 468 -18.06 -10.23 -15.75
N THR A 469 -19.27 -10.72 -15.48
CA THR A 469 -20.52 -10.00 -15.79
C THR A 469 -20.94 -9.06 -14.67
N GLU A 470 -20.69 -9.44 -13.41
CA GLU A 470 -21.05 -8.66 -12.23
C GLU A 470 -20.06 -8.93 -11.08
N GLY A 471 -19.83 -7.93 -10.22
CA GLY A 471 -18.89 -8.01 -9.10
C GLY A 471 -17.46 -7.61 -9.46
N TYR A 472 -16.50 -8.20 -8.75
CA TYR A 472 -15.08 -7.85 -8.80
C TYR A 472 -14.32 -8.62 -9.90
N GLY A 473 -13.05 -8.28 -10.11
CA GLY A 473 -12.20 -9.00 -11.07
C GLY A 473 -11.86 -10.43 -10.61
N MET A 474 -11.00 -11.10 -11.36
CA MET A 474 -10.48 -12.42 -11.03
C MET A 474 -8.96 -12.49 -11.19
N TYR A 475 -8.34 -13.45 -10.52
CA TYR A 475 -6.99 -13.93 -10.82
C TYR A 475 -7.10 -15.25 -11.57
N THR A 476 -6.24 -15.44 -12.57
CA THR A 476 -6.23 -16.66 -13.37
C THR A 476 -4.83 -17.26 -13.40
N THR A 477 -4.74 -18.53 -12.98
CA THR A 477 -3.50 -19.31 -13.02
C THR A 477 -3.69 -20.50 -13.95
N ALA A 478 -2.74 -20.71 -14.84
CA ALA A 478 -2.66 -21.86 -15.72
C ALA A 478 -1.71 -22.91 -15.14
N MET A 479 -2.10 -24.17 -15.24
CA MET A 479 -1.30 -25.30 -14.75
C MET A 479 -1.34 -26.48 -15.71
N ASN A 480 -0.18 -27.08 -15.98
CA ASN A 480 -0.11 -28.34 -16.70
C ASN A 480 1.04 -29.19 -16.14
N GLY A 481 0.85 -30.51 -16.12
CA GLY A 481 1.87 -31.46 -15.68
C GLY A 481 2.13 -31.47 -14.16
N THR A 482 3.34 -31.88 -13.80
CA THR A 482 3.72 -32.25 -12.42
C THR A 482 4.66 -31.25 -11.74
N ARG A 483 5.07 -30.19 -12.43
CA ARG A 483 6.00 -29.18 -11.91
C ARG A 483 5.28 -27.84 -11.70
N GLY A 484 5.69 -27.07 -10.71
CA GLY A 484 5.07 -25.78 -10.40
C GLY A 484 5.83 -25.05 -9.30
N LEU A 485 6.13 -23.78 -9.56
CA LEU A 485 6.67 -22.83 -8.60
C LEU A 485 5.99 -21.50 -8.90
N ILE A 486 5.39 -20.86 -7.90
CA ILE A 486 4.84 -19.51 -8.00
C ILE A 486 5.14 -18.76 -6.71
N GLN A 487 5.59 -17.51 -6.84
CA GLN A 487 5.61 -16.55 -5.74
C GLN A 487 4.19 -16.14 -5.37
N ALA A 488 3.81 -16.34 -4.11
CA ALA A 488 2.48 -16.00 -3.65
C ALA A 488 2.30 -14.49 -3.56
N MET A 489 1.07 -14.05 -3.85
CA MET A 489 0.57 -12.75 -3.44
C MET A 489 -0.29 -12.94 -2.20
N HIS A 490 -0.29 -11.98 -1.29
CA HIS A 490 -1.28 -11.99 -0.21
C HIS A 490 -2.67 -11.66 -0.79
N ASP A 491 -3.75 -12.10 -0.15
CA ASP A 491 -5.12 -12.08 -0.72
C ASP A 491 -5.68 -10.67 -1.05
N GLY A 492 -5.01 -9.62 -0.57
CA GLY A 492 -5.35 -8.22 -0.78
C GLY A 492 -4.44 -7.49 -1.76
N GLN A 493 -3.47 -8.17 -2.38
CA GLN A 493 -2.46 -7.57 -3.26
C GLN A 493 -2.93 -7.53 -4.71
N ARG A 494 -2.47 -6.54 -5.50
CA ARG A 494 -2.64 -6.51 -6.97
C ARG A 494 -4.08 -6.65 -7.47
N ARG A 495 -5.04 -6.05 -6.75
CA ARG A 495 -6.44 -5.97 -7.16
C ARG A 495 -6.65 -4.87 -8.21
N CYS A 496 -6.66 -5.21 -9.49
CA CYS A 496 -6.65 -4.23 -10.58
C CYS A 496 -8.03 -4.00 -11.21
N VAL A 497 -8.28 -2.75 -11.59
CA VAL A 497 -9.50 -2.27 -12.24
C VAL A 497 -9.13 -1.54 -13.54
N SER A 498 -9.84 -1.85 -14.62
CA SER A 498 -9.70 -1.16 -15.90
C SER A 498 -10.34 0.22 -15.83
N VAL A 499 -9.65 1.24 -16.34
CA VAL A 499 -10.15 2.62 -16.44
C VAL A 499 -10.40 2.98 -17.90
N ASP A 500 -9.36 2.84 -18.75
CA ASP A 500 -9.35 3.15 -20.19
C ASP A 500 -9.99 4.52 -20.54
N VAL A 501 -9.57 5.57 -19.83
CA VAL A 501 -10.08 6.94 -20.02
C VAL A 501 -8.93 7.93 -20.13
N THR A 502 -9.09 8.89 -21.05
CA THR A 502 -8.33 10.14 -21.09
C THR A 502 -9.26 11.28 -20.70
N ALA A 503 -9.09 11.83 -19.49
CA ALA A 503 -9.95 12.89 -18.99
C ALA A 503 -9.12 13.99 -18.31
N SER A 504 -9.44 15.25 -18.63
CA SER A 504 -8.83 16.40 -17.95
C SER A 504 -9.39 16.65 -16.54
N GLY A 505 -10.56 16.09 -16.25
CA GLY A 505 -11.30 16.21 -15.00
C GLY A 505 -11.09 15.03 -14.04
N TRP A 506 -11.90 14.98 -12.99
CA TRP A 506 -11.95 13.85 -12.07
C TRP A 506 -12.66 12.65 -12.72
N VAL A 507 -12.12 11.47 -12.48
CA VAL A 507 -12.67 10.18 -12.90
C VAL A 507 -13.05 9.42 -11.63
N ASP A 508 -14.33 9.06 -11.51
CA ASP A 508 -14.82 8.22 -10.43
C ASP A 508 -14.35 6.78 -10.66
N LEU A 509 -13.73 6.19 -9.64
CA LEU A 509 -13.21 4.83 -9.67
C LEU A 509 -13.75 4.06 -8.48
N LYS A 510 -14.25 2.86 -8.75
CA LYS A 510 -14.70 1.94 -7.71
C LYS A 510 -13.56 1.03 -7.25
N MET A 511 -13.26 1.06 -5.95
CA MET A 511 -12.30 0.18 -5.30
C MET A 511 -12.77 -1.30 -5.30
N PRO A 512 -11.84 -2.27 -5.36
CA PRO A 512 -12.16 -3.70 -5.38
C PRO A 512 -12.42 -4.30 -3.98
N TRP A 513 -13.21 -3.59 -3.17
CA TRP A 513 -13.72 -4.02 -1.85
C TRP A 513 -15.14 -3.51 -1.65
N GLU A 514 -15.89 -4.14 -0.74
CA GLU A 514 -17.24 -3.69 -0.40
C GLU A 514 -17.19 -2.40 0.44
N SER A 515 -18.06 -1.43 0.15
CA SER A 515 -18.16 -0.21 0.97
C SER A 515 -18.46 -0.55 2.44
N MET A 516 -17.71 0.12 3.33
CA MET A 516 -17.88 0.11 4.77
C MET A 516 -18.46 1.45 5.28
N GLY A 517 -18.86 2.35 4.38
CA GLY A 517 -19.46 3.63 4.70
C GLY A 517 -20.65 3.51 5.63
N GLY A 518 -20.65 4.31 6.70
CA GLY A 518 -21.73 4.34 7.69
C GLY A 518 -21.85 3.10 8.60
N ARG A 519 -20.90 2.16 8.53
CA ARG A 519 -20.86 0.99 9.44
C ARG A 519 -20.25 1.33 10.80
N SER A 520 -20.44 0.45 11.78
CA SER A 520 -19.90 0.64 13.13
C SER A 520 -18.39 0.40 13.19
N ILE A 521 -17.71 1.00 14.18
CA ILE A 521 -16.26 0.80 14.37
C ILE A 521 -15.86 -0.67 14.56
N ILE A 522 -16.75 -1.47 15.17
CA ILE A 522 -16.53 -2.90 15.38
C ILE A 522 -16.55 -3.64 14.05
N ASP A 523 -17.46 -3.28 13.13
CA ASP A 523 -17.52 -3.88 11.79
C ASP A 523 -16.26 -3.56 10.99
N MET A 524 -15.72 -2.35 11.11
CA MET A 524 -14.48 -1.95 10.44
C MET A 524 -13.26 -2.66 11.01
N GLN A 525 -13.13 -2.75 12.34
CA GLN A 525 -12.05 -3.51 12.97
C GLN A 525 -12.09 -4.98 12.55
N THR A 526 -13.29 -5.57 12.49
CA THR A 526 -13.48 -6.95 12.00
C THR A 526 -13.08 -7.06 10.53
N ALA A 527 -13.45 -6.10 9.69
CA ALA A 527 -13.08 -6.10 8.27
C ALA A 527 -11.58 -5.96 8.04
N TRP A 528 -10.88 -5.19 8.87
CA TRP A 528 -9.42 -5.08 8.82
C TRP A 528 -8.73 -6.38 9.23
N GLN A 529 -9.26 -7.09 10.23
CA GLN A 529 -8.74 -8.39 10.67
C GLN A 529 -8.94 -9.47 9.60
N THR A 530 -10.13 -9.57 9.03
CA THR A 530 -10.46 -10.57 8.01
C THR A 530 -9.87 -10.22 6.65
N GLY A 531 -9.61 -8.94 6.37
CA GLY A 531 -9.19 -8.44 5.07
C GLY A 531 -10.33 -8.23 4.07
N SER A 532 -11.57 -8.12 4.55
CA SER A 532 -12.72 -7.80 3.69
C SER A 532 -12.76 -6.32 3.29
N TYR A 533 -12.06 -5.45 4.02
CA TYR A 533 -11.80 -4.06 3.63
C TYR A 533 -10.41 -3.62 4.13
N PRO A 534 -9.63 -2.87 3.35
CA PRO A 534 -8.28 -2.49 3.72
C PRO A 534 -8.31 -1.30 4.69
N ALA A 535 -7.45 -1.34 5.71
CA ALA A 535 -7.22 -0.14 6.54
C ALA A 535 -6.27 0.86 5.86
N SER A 536 -5.49 0.39 4.89
CA SER A 536 -4.46 1.20 4.24
C SER A 536 -4.21 0.62 2.86
N VAL A 537 -4.14 1.47 1.85
CA VAL A 537 -4.12 1.06 0.44
C VAL A 537 -2.91 1.64 -0.26
N HIS A 538 -2.20 0.79 -0.99
CA HIS A 538 -1.25 1.20 -2.01
C HIS A 538 -1.94 1.11 -3.37
N MET A 539 -1.97 2.21 -4.10
CA MET A 539 -2.54 2.33 -5.42
C MET A 539 -1.43 2.57 -6.43
N GLN A 540 -1.44 1.85 -7.55
CA GLN A 540 -0.52 2.05 -8.68
C GLN A 540 -1.34 2.30 -9.94
N MET A 541 -1.08 3.41 -10.61
CA MET A 541 -1.74 3.81 -11.84
C MET A 541 -0.86 3.54 -13.05
N TYR A 542 -1.44 2.90 -14.05
CA TYR A 542 -0.79 2.55 -15.30
C TYR A 542 -1.47 3.25 -16.47
N GLY A 543 -0.70 3.60 -17.49
CA GLY A 543 -1.25 4.23 -18.68
C GLY A 543 -0.25 4.35 -19.83
N MET A 544 -0.67 5.07 -20.86
CA MET A 544 0.03 5.12 -22.13
C MET A 544 1.18 6.13 -22.14
N VAL A 545 2.41 5.63 -22.25
CA VAL A 545 3.63 6.44 -22.35
C VAL A 545 4.48 5.89 -23.49
N VAL A 546 4.78 6.72 -24.49
CA VAL A 546 5.63 6.36 -25.65
C VAL A 546 5.22 5.01 -26.28
N GLU A 547 3.93 4.88 -26.62
CA GLU A 547 3.34 3.68 -27.25
C GLU A 547 3.26 2.41 -26.38
N GLU A 548 3.74 2.43 -25.13
CA GLU A 548 3.57 1.36 -24.13
C GLU A 548 2.33 1.68 -23.25
N PRO A 549 1.23 0.90 -23.31
CA PRO A 549 -0.03 1.25 -22.65
C PRO A 549 -0.10 0.90 -21.16
N TYR A 550 0.86 0.13 -20.65
CA TYR A 550 0.88 -0.33 -19.26
C TYR A 550 2.13 0.15 -18.54
N THR A 551 2.54 1.40 -18.79
CA THR A 551 3.66 2.05 -18.09
C THR A 551 3.18 2.58 -16.73
N PRO A 552 3.93 2.35 -15.63
CA PRO A 552 3.57 2.90 -14.32
C PRO A 552 3.74 4.42 -14.33
N ILE A 553 2.63 5.16 -14.25
CA ILE A 553 2.64 6.63 -14.28
C ILE A 553 2.82 7.21 -12.88
N GLY A 554 2.18 6.59 -11.88
CA GLY A 554 2.20 7.11 -10.52
C GLY A 554 1.72 6.10 -9.49
N SER A 555 2.08 6.37 -8.24
CA SER A 555 1.64 5.59 -7.08
C SER A 555 1.03 6.50 -6.03
N ALA A 556 0.11 5.96 -5.22
CA ALA A 556 -0.41 6.63 -4.05
C ALA A 556 -0.47 5.68 -2.86
N TRP A 557 -0.15 6.18 -1.68
CA TRP A 557 -0.25 5.46 -0.41
C TRP A 557 -1.28 6.18 0.44
N ILE A 558 -2.38 5.49 0.74
CA ILE A 558 -3.51 5.97 1.53
C ILE A 558 -3.44 5.26 2.87
N MET A 559 -3.35 6.01 3.95
CA MET A 559 -3.07 5.49 5.29
C MET A 559 -4.13 5.99 6.27
N GLN A 560 -4.90 5.06 6.81
CA GLN A 560 -5.73 5.33 7.99
C GLN A 560 -4.84 5.27 9.23
N ILE A 561 -4.78 6.38 9.94
CA ILE A 561 -3.92 6.59 11.10
C ILE A 561 -4.79 6.96 12.28
N SER A 562 -4.63 6.28 13.42
CA SER A 562 -5.43 6.60 14.60
C SER A 562 -5.10 7.99 15.12
N ARG A 563 -6.15 8.71 15.51
CA ARG A 563 -6.05 10.04 16.10
C ARG A 563 -6.23 9.93 17.59
N PHE A 564 -5.35 10.59 18.35
CA PHE A 564 -5.52 10.73 19.78
C PHE A 564 -6.16 12.09 20.04
N THR A 565 -7.33 12.12 20.67
CA THR A 565 -8.13 13.34 20.86
C THR A 565 -8.34 13.63 22.34
N TYR A 566 -8.14 14.87 22.73
CA TYR A 566 -8.60 15.44 23.98
C TYR A 566 -9.82 16.32 23.72
N SER A 567 -10.95 15.99 24.33
CA SER A 567 -12.17 16.80 24.27
C SER A 567 -12.51 17.37 25.64
N PHE A 568 -12.93 18.62 25.72
CA PHE A 568 -13.22 19.28 27.00
C PHE A 568 -14.43 20.22 26.87
N GLU A 569 -15.12 20.46 27.99
CA GLU A 569 -16.25 21.37 28.03
C GLU A 569 -15.76 22.83 28.07
N SER A 570 -16.34 23.69 27.23
CA SER A 570 -16.06 25.13 27.27
C SER A 570 -17.28 25.92 26.82
N SER A 571 -17.18 27.25 26.85
CA SER A 571 -18.19 28.15 26.26
C SER A 571 -18.44 27.91 24.76
N VAL A 572 -17.56 27.19 24.06
CA VAL A 572 -17.74 26.68 22.69
C VAL A 572 -17.88 25.16 22.69
N THR A 573 -18.96 24.69 22.05
CA THR A 573 -19.29 23.27 21.94
C THR A 573 -18.34 22.55 20.98
N GLY A 574 -17.75 21.44 21.43
CA GLY A 574 -16.97 20.54 20.59
C GLY A 574 -15.49 20.88 20.46
N MET A 575 -14.91 21.68 21.37
CA MET A 575 -13.47 21.94 21.38
C MET A 575 -12.67 20.66 21.65
N GLU A 576 -11.64 20.47 20.84
CA GLU A 576 -10.72 19.35 20.89
C GLU A 576 -9.28 19.80 20.58
N VAL A 577 -8.33 19.08 21.17
CA VAL A 577 -6.92 19.08 20.74
C VAL A 577 -6.62 17.66 20.29
N ALA A 578 -6.14 17.49 19.07
CA ALA A 578 -5.91 16.18 18.49
C ALA A 578 -4.50 16.04 17.92
N MET A 579 -3.96 14.83 17.98
CA MET A 579 -2.75 14.44 17.26
C MET A 579 -3.10 13.43 16.18
N THR A 580 -2.65 13.70 14.96
CA THR A 580 -2.84 12.82 13.80
C THR A 580 -1.65 12.95 12.85
N GLY A 581 -1.05 11.82 12.47
CA GLY A 581 -0.11 11.77 11.34
C GLY A 581 1.12 12.66 11.47
N GLY A 582 1.61 12.85 12.69
CA GLY A 582 2.72 13.76 12.98
C GLY A 582 2.34 15.23 13.13
N ALA A 583 1.04 15.59 13.01
CA ALA A 583 0.53 16.92 13.26
C ALA A 583 -0.24 17.01 14.60
N VAL A 584 -0.22 18.20 15.19
CA VAL A 584 -1.08 18.54 16.35
C VAL A 584 -2.01 19.67 15.94
N VAL A 585 -3.32 19.46 16.13
CA VAL A 585 -4.38 20.32 15.63
C VAL A 585 -5.43 20.59 16.69
N THR A 586 -6.18 21.67 16.53
CA THR A 586 -7.30 22.03 17.42
C THR A 586 -8.40 22.76 16.64
N ASN A 587 -9.66 22.62 17.06
CA ASN A 587 -10.83 23.24 16.43
C ASN A 587 -11.36 24.41 17.29
N HIS A 588 -10.77 25.61 17.15
CA HIS A 588 -11.20 26.79 17.91
C HIS A 588 -12.09 27.77 17.08
N PRO A 589 -13.07 28.46 17.72
CA PRO A 589 -14.25 29.19 17.15
C PRO A 589 -14.12 30.34 16.13
N GLU A 590 -12.96 30.73 15.62
CA GLU A 590 -12.87 31.84 14.64
C GLU A 590 -12.85 31.38 13.17
N PHE A 591 -13.40 30.19 12.90
CA PHE A 591 -13.71 29.60 11.59
C PHE A 591 -12.64 28.80 10.87
N ASN A 592 -11.60 28.27 11.52
CA ASN A 592 -10.78 27.20 10.91
C ASN A 592 -10.02 26.41 11.96
N PRO A 593 -9.74 25.12 11.71
CA PRO A 593 -8.83 24.37 12.54
C PRO A 593 -7.44 25.03 12.56
N THR A 594 -6.84 25.16 13.74
CA THR A 594 -5.48 25.70 13.88
C THR A 594 -4.50 24.55 14.00
N VAL A 595 -3.42 24.60 13.21
CA VAL A 595 -2.28 23.70 13.35
C VAL A 595 -1.32 24.27 14.40
N ILE A 596 -1.01 23.46 15.41
CA ILE A 596 -0.07 23.81 16.48
C ILE A 596 1.34 23.31 16.09
N VAL A 597 1.42 22.14 15.45
CA VAL A 597 2.66 21.53 14.97
C VAL A 597 2.40 20.86 13.63
N SER A 598 3.21 21.18 12.62
CA SER A 598 3.19 20.52 11.32
C SER A 598 3.89 19.16 11.34
N PRO A 599 3.52 18.23 10.44
CA PRO A 599 4.21 16.96 10.26
C PRO A 599 5.70 17.13 9.98
N ALA A 600 6.52 16.22 10.51
CA ALA A 600 7.95 16.22 10.21
C ALA A 600 8.24 15.68 8.81
N ASP A 601 9.11 16.39 8.10
CA ASP A 601 9.69 15.98 6.84
C ASP A 601 11.18 16.33 6.79
N ARG A 602 11.89 15.68 5.86
CA ARG A 602 13.32 15.89 5.67
C ARG A 602 13.60 16.29 4.22
N GLY A 603 13.80 17.58 4.02
CA GLY A 603 14.49 18.11 2.84
C GLY A 603 16.00 17.90 2.99
N GLY A 604 16.62 17.18 2.06
CA GLY A 604 18.07 17.05 1.99
C GLY A 604 18.72 18.16 1.14
N PRO A 605 20.06 18.28 1.12
CA PRO A 605 20.73 19.09 0.10
C PRO A 605 20.43 18.53 -1.30
N GLY A 606 19.91 19.38 -2.19
CA GLY A 606 19.41 18.99 -3.53
C GLY A 606 17.90 18.65 -3.53
N PRO A 607 17.35 18.14 -4.63
CA PRO A 607 15.93 17.78 -4.77
C PRO A 607 15.65 16.44 -4.07
N ARG A 608 15.87 16.38 -2.76
CA ARG A 608 15.67 15.17 -1.95
C ARG A 608 14.49 15.36 -1.03
N PHE A 609 13.56 14.42 -1.07
CA PHE A 609 12.42 14.39 -0.16
C PHE A 609 12.33 13.03 0.52
N ALA A 610 12.42 13.03 1.85
CA ALA A 610 12.20 11.86 2.66
C ALA A 610 11.17 12.15 3.75
N ALA A 611 10.22 11.24 3.92
CA ALA A 611 9.22 11.29 4.98
C ALA A 611 9.13 9.95 5.71
N THR A 612 9.00 10.02 7.03
CA THR A 612 8.72 8.86 7.88
C THR A 612 7.43 9.13 8.64
N ILE A 613 6.39 8.36 8.33
CA ILE A 613 5.06 8.55 8.93
C ILE A 613 4.99 7.77 10.25
N PRO A 614 4.74 8.43 11.40
CA PRO A 614 4.45 7.74 12.65
C PRO A 614 3.00 7.24 12.62
N SER A 615 2.81 5.93 12.44
CA SER A 615 1.49 5.28 12.48
C SER A 615 1.23 4.73 13.87
N LEU A 616 0.44 5.44 14.66
CA LEU A 616 0.03 5.01 16.00
C LEU A 616 -1.15 4.04 15.92
N HIS A 617 -1.01 2.91 16.60
CA HIS A 617 -2.05 1.90 16.74
C HIS A 617 -2.35 1.66 18.23
N PRO A 618 -3.55 1.99 18.71
CA PRO A 618 -3.92 1.68 20.09
C PRO A 618 -4.04 0.17 20.27
N THR A 619 -3.51 -0.35 21.37
CA THR A 619 -3.72 -1.75 21.76
C THR A 619 -5.15 -1.96 22.28
N SER A 620 -5.67 -3.20 22.18
CA SER A 620 -7.04 -3.55 22.58
C SER A 620 -7.39 -3.17 24.03
N ASP A 621 -6.40 -3.15 24.91
CA ASP A 621 -6.55 -2.92 26.34
C ASP A 621 -6.29 -1.46 26.74
N SER A 622 -6.14 -0.55 25.76
CA SER A 622 -5.87 0.86 26.01
C SER A 622 -7.05 1.54 26.71
N ALA A 623 -6.77 2.15 27.86
CA ALA A 623 -7.73 2.94 28.62
C ALA A 623 -8.05 4.28 27.94
N THR A 624 -9.29 4.73 28.08
CA THR A 624 -9.77 6.07 27.71
C THR A 624 -10.47 6.70 28.92
N GLY A 625 -10.42 8.02 29.06
CA GLY A 625 -11.12 8.70 30.15
C GLY A 625 -10.53 10.04 30.56
N SER A 626 -11.03 10.56 31.68
CA SER A 626 -10.63 11.84 32.30
C SER A 626 -9.67 11.67 33.48
N GLY A 627 -9.25 10.44 33.79
CA GLY A 627 -8.21 10.16 34.79
C GLY A 627 -6.81 10.48 34.24
N LYS A 628 -5.81 10.52 35.12
CA LYS A 628 -4.41 10.59 34.67
C LYS A 628 -4.07 9.34 33.86
N LEU A 629 -3.62 9.51 32.63
CA LEU A 629 -3.29 8.41 31.73
C LEU A 629 -1.78 8.37 31.51
N SER A 630 -1.18 7.19 31.69
CA SER A 630 0.19 6.92 31.23
C SER A 630 0.09 6.26 29.86
N MET A 631 0.71 6.89 28.87
CA MET A 631 0.84 6.33 27.53
C MET A 631 2.26 5.81 27.33
N GLU A 632 2.35 4.55 26.90
CA GLU A 632 3.58 3.89 26.49
C GLU A 632 3.50 3.59 25.00
N VAL A 633 4.48 4.08 24.22
CA VAL A 633 4.57 3.88 22.78
C VAL A 633 5.80 3.08 22.46
N THR A 634 5.62 1.94 21.80
CA THR A 634 6.71 1.05 21.37
C THR A 634 6.84 1.07 19.85
N LEU A 635 8.06 1.21 19.33
CA LEU A 635 8.30 1.02 17.90
C LEU A 635 8.27 -0.47 17.56
N SER A 636 7.30 -0.89 16.76
CA SER A 636 7.15 -2.29 16.37
C SER A 636 7.97 -2.63 15.12
N LYS A 637 7.83 -1.82 14.06
CA LYS A 637 8.47 -2.04 12.76
C LYS A 637 8.59 -0.77 11.95
N ARG A 638 9.58 -0.72 11.05
CA ARG A 638 9.69 0.28 9.98
C ARG A 638 9.69 -0.40 8.61
N THR A 639 8.82 0.10 7.73
CA THR A 639 8.65 -0.40 6.37
C THR A 639 8.96 0.70 5.36
N SER A 640 9.73 0.37 4.31
CA SER A 640 9.92 1.25 3.16
C SER A 640 8.75 1.06 2.20
N LEU A 641 8.07 2.15 1.83
CA LEU A 641 6.96 2.13 0.89
C LEU A 641 7.39 2.53 -0.53
N ALA A 642 8.34 3.47 -0.63
CA ALA A 642 8.92 3.92 -1.89
C ALA A 642 10.37 4.35 -1.69
N SER A 643 11.21 4.10 -2.69
CA SER A 643 12.59 4.57 -2.75
C SER A 643 13.02 4.67 -4.21
N ASP A 644 12.57 5.71 -4.90
CA ASP A 644 12.83 5.88 -6.33
C ASP A 644 12.87 7.38 -6.73
N ILE A 645 13.18 7.65 -8.00
CA ILE A 645 13.13 8.98 -8.58
C ILE A 645 11.69 9.31 -8.96
N ALA A 646 11.12 10.35 -8.35
CA ALA A 646 9.79 10.87 -8.67
C ALA A 646 9.89 12.24 -9.35
N TYR A 647 8.90 12.60 -10.17
CA TYR A 647 8.86 13.90 -10.84
C TYR A 647 7.90 14.89 -10.16
N GLU A 648 6.85 14.38 -9.53
CA GLU A 648 5.95 15.15 -8.67
C GLU A 648 5.67 14.33 -7.41
N VAL A 649 5.68 14.97 -6.24
CA VAL A 649 5.23 14.36 -4.99
C VAL A 649 4.18 15.27 -4.37
N ARG A 650 3.04 14.69 -4.00
CA ARG A 650 1.95 15.36 -3.29
C ARG A 650 1.68 14.68 -1.97
N ARG A 651 1.16 15.44 -1.02
CA ARG A 651 0.61 14.91 0.22
C ARG A 651 -0.73 15.56 0.53
N GLY A 652 -1.62 14.82 1.17
CA GLY A 652 -2.86 15.35 1.67
C GLY A 652 -3.36 14.66 2.94
N TRP A 653 -4.36 15.28 3.55
CA TRP A 653 -4.96 14.84 4.81
C TRP A 653 -6.47 14.85 4.73
N ALA A 654 -7.07 13.93 5.47
CA ALA A 654 -8.52 13.84 5.60
C ALA A 654 -9.10 15.07 6.33
N GLU A 655 -10.35 15.37 6.01
CA GLU A 655 -11.15 16.37 6.74
C GLU A 655 -11.35 15.93 8.20
N PRO A 656 -11.49 16.87 9.16
CA PRO A 656 -11.71 18.31 8.97
C PRO A 656 -10.43 19.16 8.97
N TYR A 657 -9.25 18.56 9.16
CA TYR A 657 -8.00 19.29 9.39
C TYR A 657 -7.13 19.46 8.14
N GLY A 658 -7.51 18.81 7.03
CA GLY A 658 -6.67 18.68 5.84
C GLY A 658 -6.23 20.01 5.24
N GLU A 659 -7.16 20.93 5.03
CA GLU A 659 -6.86 22.27 4.50
C GLU A 659 -5.89 23.05 5.41
N ALA A 660 -6.12 23.02 6.72
CA ALA A 660 -5.26 23.75 7.67
C ALA A 660 -3.83 23.18 7.73
N ILE A 661 -3.69 21.84 7.69
CA ILE A 661 -2.38 21.17 7.64
C ILE A 661 -1.66 21.49 6.33
N ALA A 662 -2.35 21.45 5.20
CA ALA A 662 -1.79 21.78 3.90
C ALA A 662 -1.31 23.24 3.82
N LEU A 663 -2.07 24.19 4.37
CA LEU A 663 -1.68 25.61 4.40
C LEU A 663 -0.47 25.86 5.29
N THR A 664 -0.48 25.38 6.54
CA THR A 664 0.62 25.60 7.50
C THR A 664 1.93 24.96 7.03
N SER A 665 1.83 23.87 6.25
CA SER A 665 2.98 23.24 5.62
C SER A 665 3.74 24.15 4.66
N THR A 666 3.10 25.22 4.19
CA THR A 666 3.58 26.10 3.12
C THR A 666 4.08 27.45 3.62
N ASP A 667 4.12 27.68 4.94
CA ASP A 667 4.54 28.94 5.56
C ASP A 667 5.94 29.42 5.11
N GLY A 668 6.82 28.48 4.71
CA GLY A 668 8.15 28.81 4.19
C GLY A 668 8.14 29.65 2.90
N LEU A 669 7.05 29.63 2.12
CA LEU A 669 6.93 30.37 0.86
C LEU A 669 6.91 31.88 1.01
N GLU A 670 6.55 32.41 2.19
CA GLU A 670 6.58 33.85 2.43
C GLU A 670 7.99 34.45 2.27
N SER A 671 9.03 33.60 2.36
CA SER A 671 10.42 34.00 2.16
C SER A 671 10.86 34.06 0.69
N SER A 672 10.08 33.50 -0.24
CA SER A 672 10.39 33.48 -1.68
C SER A 672 10.01 34.81 -2.35
N LEU A 673 10.95 35.37 -3.11
CA LEU A 673 10.71 36.57 -3.90
C LEU A 673 9.84 36.23 -5.12
N ASP A 674 10.07 35.08 -5.76
CA ASP A 674 9.32 34.63 -6.92
C ASP A 674 7.84 34.41 -6.56
N TRP A 675 7.56 33.77 -5.42
CA TRP A 675 6.21 33.58 -4.92
C TRP A 675 5.49 34.90 -4.58
N THR A 676 6.21 35.85 -3.98
CA THR A 676 5.67 37.17 -3.66
C THR A 676 5.28 37.95 -4.92
N ILE A 677 6.04 37.81 -6.01
CA ILE A 677 5.79 38.53 -7.27
C ILE A 677 4.72 37.81 -8.12
N TYR A 678 4.73 36.48 -8.15
CA TYR A 678 3.85 35.65 -9.00
C TYR A 678 3.22 34.49 -8.20
N PRO A 679 2.29 34.76 -7.26
CA PRO A 679 1.65 33.71 -6.48
C PRO A 679 0.88 32.73 -7.38
N GLY A 680 1.00 31.43 -7.10
CA GLY A 680 0.34 30.35 -7.83
C GLY A 680 1.04 29.91 -9.13
N ARG A 681 2.20 30.49 -9.48
CA ARG A 681 2.99 30.13 -10.67
C ARG A 681 4.21 29.29 -10.28
N LEU A 682 4.00 27.99 -10.09
CA LEU A 682 5.06 27.01 -9.75
C LEU A 682 6.17 26.98 -10.81
N ASP A 683 5.84 27.22 -12.07
CA ASP A 683 6.76 27.25 -13.19
C ASP A 683 7.79 28.39 -13.13
N LEU A 684 7.50 29.45 -12.36
CA LEU A 684 8.36 30.61 -12.17
C LEU A 684 9.09 30.59 -10.82
N LEU A 685 8.83 29.58 -9.99
CA LEU A 685 9.38 29.46 -8.64
C LEU A 685 10.77 28.83 -8.71
N SER A 686 11.82 29.66 -8.77
CA SER A 686 13.20 29.19 -8.94
C SER A 686 14.04 29.27 -7.66
N ASP A 687 13.62 30.11 -6.72
CA ASP A 687 14.35 30.43 -5.50
C ASP A 687 13.89 29.64 -4.26
N TYR A 688 12.96 28.70 -4.42
CA TYR A 688 12.36 27.93 -3.32
C TYR A 688 12.34 26.43 -3.60
N VAL A 689 12.60 25.64 -2.56
CA VAL A 689 12.43 24.18 -2.54
C VAL A 689 11.68 23.83 -1.28
N GLY A 690 10.55 23.14 -1.40
CA GLY A 690 9.68 22.83 -0.27
C GLY A 690 8.22 22.63 -0.68
N TRP A 691 7.32 22.56 0.31
CA TRP A 691 5.89 22.41 0.06
C TRP A 691 5.26 23.71 -0.45
N VAL A 692 4.43 23.59 -1.47
CA VAL A 692 3.64 24.68 -2.05
C VAL A 692 2.16 24.28 -2.06
N PRO A 693 1.23 25.21 -1.77
CA PRO A 693 -0.19 24.87 -1.84
C PRO A 693 -0.54 24.54 -3.28
N ASP A 694 -1.45 23.59 -3.48
CA ASP A 694 -2.02 23.38 -4.82
C ASP A 694 -2.69 24.71 -5.26
N PRO A 695 -2.54 25.14 -6.52
CA PRO A 695 -3.07 26.42 -6.99
C PRO A 695 -4.62 26.52 -6.97
N GLY A 696 -5.33 25.49 -6.54
CA GLY A 696 -6.74 25.57 -6.17
C GLY A 696 -6.92 26.04 -4.74
N PHE A 697 -7.67 27.13 -4.51
CA PHE A 697 -8.02 27.56 -3.16
C PHE A 697 -8.80 26.46 -2.41
N GLY A 698 -8.45 26.21 -1.15
CA GLY A 698 -9.19 25.30 -0.26
C GLY A 698 -8.92 23.81 -0.48
N THR A 699 -7.73 23.44 -0.96
CA THR A 699 -7.35 22.04 -1.12
C THR A 699 -6.67 21.50 0.13
N SER A 700 -7.00 20.27 0.52
CA SER A 700 -6.30 19.49 1.55
C SER A 700 -4.98 18.87 1.05
N GLU A 701 -4.48 19.30 -0.12
CA GLU A 701 -3.28 18.79 -0.78
C GLU A 701 -2.17 19.85 -0.85
N SER A 702 -0.92 19.42 -0.76
CA SER A 702 0.28 20.22 -1.00
C SER A 702 1.25 19.48 -1.92
N ILE A 703 2.03 20.23 -2.71
CA ILE A 703 2.97 19.71 -3.72
C ILE A 703 4.40 20.02 -3.27
N TRP A 704 5.29 19.04 -3.36
CA TRP A 704 6.72 19.26 -3.11
C TRP A 704 7.39 19.83 -4.36
N HIS A 705 7.87 21.06 -4.28
CA HIS A 705 8.48 21.78 -5.41
C HIS A 705 10.00 21.70 -5.35
N THR A 706 10.62 21.39 -6.50
CA THR A 706 12.08 21.24 -6.68
C THR A 706 12.63 22.05 -7.86
N ALA A 707 11.95 23.13 -8.26
CA ALA A 707 12.39 24.01 -9.36
C ALA A 707 12.68 23.27 -10.69
N GLY A 708 11.94 22.17 -10.95
CA GLY A 708 12.05 21.38 -12.17
C GLY A 708 13.09 20.25 -12.15
N GLU A 709 13.79 20.04 -11.03
CA GLU A 709 14.68 18.87 -10.88
C GLU A 709 13.91 17.64 -10.36
N PRO A 710 14.25 16.42 -10.82
CA PRO A 710 13.62 15.20 -10.33
C PRO A 710 13.94 14.95 -8.84
N ILE A 711 12.95 14.41 -8.12
CA ILE A 711 12.97 14.22 -6.67
C ILE A 711 13.53 12.84 -6.35
N GLN A 712 14.59 12.77 -5.55
CA GLN A 712 14.95 11.52 -4.88
C GLN A 712 13.96 11.29 -3.74
N PHE A 713 12.97 10.44 -3.98
CA PHE A 713 11.83 10.24 -3.10
C PHE A 713 11.99 8.99 -2.26
N SER A 714 11.88 9.14 -0.93
CA SER A 714 11.85 8.03 0.01
C SER A 714 10.66 8.18 0.96
N LEU A 715 9.75 7.21 0.92
CA LEU A 715 8.60 7.16 1.83
C LEU A 715 8.72 5.94 2.74
N GLN A 716 8.61 6.19 4.05
CA GLN A 716 8.67 5.15 5.07
C GLN A 716 7.52 5.31 6.04
N ILE A 717 7.08 4.19 6.62
CA ILE A 717 6.10 4.17 7.69
C ILE A 717 6.66 3.39 8.89
N SER A 718 6.47 3.94 10.07
CA SER A 718 6.85 3.32 11.33
C SER A 718 5.58 2.97 12.09
N SER A 719 5.37 1.68 12.35
CA SER A 719 4.26 1.18 13.15
C SER A 719 4.61 1.33 14.63
N LEU A 720 3.81 2.11 15.34
CA LEU A 720 3.95 2.43 16.74
C LEU A 720 2.77 1.85 17.52
N ASP A 721 3.04 0.93 18.43
CA ASP A 721 2.00 0.36 19.28
C ASP A 721 1.86 1.24 20.53
N ALA A 722 0.66 1.77 20.75
CA ALA A 722 0.36 2.68 21.85
C ALA A 722 -0.50 1.95 22.90
N TYR A 723 0.04 1.78 24.09
CA TYR A 723 -0.67 1.26 25.26
C TYR A 723 -0.98 2.39 26.23
N VAL A 724 -2.24 2.50 26.63
CA VAL A 724 -2.70 3.52 27.58
C VAL A 724 -3.20 2.85 28.85
N ALA A 725 -2.72 3.28 30.01
CA ALA A 725 -3.19 2.81 31.31
C ALA A 725 -3.56 3.99 32.21
N GLU A 726 -4.61 3.82 33.03
CA GLU A 726 -4.94 4.79 34.06
C GLU A 726 -3.93 4.69 35.22
N VAL A 727 -3.36 5.84 35.61
CA VAL A 727 -2.41 5.92 36.72
C VAL A 727 -3.20 5.86 38.02
N ILE A 728 -3.11 4.72 38.72
CA ILE A 728 -3.71 4.55 40.04
C ILE A 728 -2.92 5.40 41.05
N GLY A 729 -3.46 6.58 41.37
CA GLY A 729 -2.94 7.51 42.39
C GLY A 729 -3.34 7.15 43.81
#